data_AF-A0A4Y9XSG7-F1
#
_entry.id   AF-A0A4Y9XSG7-F1
#
_cell.length_a   1.000
_cell.length_b   1.000
_cell.length_c   1.000
_cell.angle_alpha   90.00
_cell.angle_beta   90.00
_cell.angle_gamma   90.00
#
_symmetry.space_group_name_H-M   'P 1'
#
loop_
_entity.id
_entity.type
_entity.pdbx_description
1 polymer ?
#
loop_
_entity_poly.entity_id
_entity_poly.type
_entity_poly.pdbx_seq_one_letter_code
_entity_poly.pdbx_strand_id
1 'polypeptide(L)'
;MTTAHPGHSFLFDSFADPPTTTSQRIKGLTTGSLPTFIDMGANFGSASVAEDTLISQLQDAGKKVAFMGDDTWTTVFTDVFSPEMCFPYDSFNVEDLHTVDEGVVRHLFPLMSNASAQWDVIIGHFLGVDHVGHRVGPDHPKMHAKLTQMDDVLRRVVREMEDDTLLVVLGDHGMDRRGDHGGDGVLETSAALWIYSKTPLLLGHNSAPLSLLPTRLFPGANVPHRSVQQIDLVPSLALLLGIPIPYNNLGTVIPELFGRSGQLERALELNTKQGDETQWIAMEAYTRFALAVCRELWAQFNVTLIGLGLTVLVTGTVASVALFAKLGELKDDWVDWAAKTRWLCVRGMAAGSALGVIAYIPLRPFMKGVDAVHCTLFGAPLVSSLVIIATARPKASSLRPSSSHILLILHALAFASNSFTIWEDRIITYLLISSVVPSVLAGFSAPTARLRYRILGFSALFAFCVRAMAASTVCREEQHPYCHVTFFASSSLPEPPLLVLLLAVPTALGLPFIIRRFLQVSKSDNGVAEIVLPLLLPVVFLQGAAHWIAEWLDTAEVLGPEWHWVLRTGRTLMAQGAMGSTVLFGLFVWWYHPLCLSVSAKKQAGADSAGGEAKTKTQVTILGFGNAFGARTSSCGAGYSASCTP
;
A
#
# COMPACT_ATOMS: atom_id res chain seq x y z
N MET A 1 27.29 8.57 -32.53
CA MET A 1 27.54 7.28 -33.22
C MET A 1 26.55 7.07 -34.35
N THR A 2 25.23 7.13 -34.08
CA THR A 2 24.16 7.04 -35.10
C THR A 2 24.38 7.94 -36.32
N THR A 3 24.66 9.24 -36.12
CA THR A 3 24.92 10.18 -37.22
C THR A 3 26.15 9.83 -38.05
N ALA A 4 27.18 9.25 -37.43
CA ALA A 4 28.43 8.88 -38.11
C ALA A 4 28.29 7.57 -38.89
N HIS A 5 27.47 6.64 -38.39
CA HIS A 5 27.27 5.30 -38.95
C HIS A 5 25.77 4.93 -39.00
N PRO A 6 24.98 5.55 -39.88
CA PRO A 6 23.52 5.42 -39.88
C PRO A 6 23.01 4.00 -40.21
N GLY A 7 23.83 3.16 -40.85
CA GLY A 7 23.49 1.75 -41.12
C GLY A 7 23.79 0.79 -39.96
N HIS A 8 24.29 1.28 -38.83
CA HIS A 8 24.76 0.46 -37.70
C HIS A 8 23.86 0.58 -36.47
N SER A 9 22.87 1.48 -36.48
CA SER A 9 22.00 1.66 -35.32
C SER A 9 20.65 2.24 -35.63
N PHE A 10 19.71 1.96 -34.74
CA PHE A 10 18.35 2.50 -34.74
C PHE A 10 18.07 3.20 -33.42
N LEU A 11 17.30 4.29 -33.47
CA LEU A 11 16.84 5.04 -32.30
C LEU A 11 15.31 5.10 -32.32
N PHE A 12 14.70 4.71 -31.22
CA PHE A 12 13.26 4.61 -31.06
C PHE A 12 12.77 5.37 -29.81
N ASP A 13 11.54 5.90 -29.91
CA ASP A 13 10.70 6.20 -28.75
C ASP A 13 10.05 4.89 -28.29
N SER A 14 10.57 4.34 -27.20
CA SER A 14 10.15 3.08 -26.60
C SER A 14 9.03 3.35 -25.61
N PHE A 15 7.83 2.89 -25.92
CA PHE A 15 6.68 3.07 -25.06
C PHE A 15 6.70 2.05 -23.91
N ALA A 16 6.82 2.55 -22.69
CA ALA A 16 6.74 1.78 -21.46
C ALA A 16 5.30 1.74 -20.97
N ASP A 17 4.64 0.59 -21.09
CA ASP A 17 3.27 0.43 -20.62
C ASP A 17 3.18 0.65 -19.09
N PRO A 18 2.24 1.46 -18.59
CA PRO A 18 2.05 1.67 -17.16
C PRO A 18 1.66 0.38 -16.41
N PRO A 19 1.99 0.26 -15.10
CA PRO A 19 2.74 1.22 -14.31
C PRO A 19 4.23 1.27 -14.69
N THR A 20 4.80 2.48 -14.65
CA THR A 20 6.19 2.76 -15.05
C THR A 20 7.16 2.56 -13.89
N THR A 21 6.99 1.48 -13.13
CA THR A 21 7.94 1.07 -12.07
C THR A 21 8.93 0.05 -12.61
N THR A 22 10.18 0.10 -12.15
CA THR A 22 11.28 -0.75 -12.63
C THR A 22 10.96 -2.24 -12.63
N SER A 23 10.43 -2.78 -11.52
CA SER A 23 10.06 -4.20 -11.42
C SER A 23 9.02 -4.62 -12.45
N GLN A 24 8.00 -3.79 -12.68
CA GLN A 24 6.94 -4.05 -13.64
C GLN A 24 7.45 -3.93 -15.07
N ARG A 25 8.37 -3.01 -15.32
CA ARG A 25 8.98 -2.85 -16.63
C ARG A 25 9.96 -3.95 -16.97
N ILE A 26 10.77 -4.41 -16.03
CA ILE A 26 11.61 -5.61 -16.18
C ILE A 26 10.72 -6.82 -16.52
N LYS A 27 9.62 -7.04 -15.80
CA LYS A 27 8.68 -8.13 -16.12
C LYS A 27 8.18 -8.04 -17.55
N GLY A 28 7.62 -6.90 -17.97
CA GLY A 28 7.13 -6.73 -19.34
C GLY A 28 8.22 -6.83 -20.42
N LEU A 29 9.45 -6.38 -20.12
CA LEU A 29 10.61 -6.47 -21.02
C LEU A 29 11.16 -7.89 -21.18
N THR A 30 10.77 -8.84 -20.34
CA THR A 30 11.21 -10.23 -20.45
C THR A 30 10.06 -11.18 -20.81
N THR A 31 8.83 -10.94 -20.39
CA THR A 31 7.67 -11.77 -20.74
C THR A 31 7.05 -11.35 -22.08
N GLY A 32 7.15 -10.07 -22.43
CA GLY A 32 6.42 -9.47 -23.54
C GLY A 32 4.93 -9.28 -23.22
N SER A 33 4.54 -9.45 -21.95
CA SER A 33 3.17 -9.26 -21.48
C SER A 33 2.94 -7.84 -20.93
N LEU A 34 1.67 -7.47 -20.79
CA LEU A 34 1.27 -6.23 -20.13
C LEU A 34 1.16 -6.48 -18.61
N PRO A 35 1.59 -5.52 -17.76
CA PRO A 35 1.42 -5.63 -16.30
C PRO A 35 -0.04 -5.88 -15.90
N THR A 36 -0.30 -6.86 -15.01
CA THR A 36 -1.66 -7.13 -14.51
C THR A 36 -1.87 -6.60 -13.09
N PHE A 37 -3.11 -6.23 -12.73
CA PHE A 37 -3.44 -5.68 -11.40
C PHE A 37 -3.18 -6.65 -10.24
N ILE A 38 -3.24 -7.97 -10.49
CA ILE A 38 -2.90 -8.99 -9.46
C ILE A 38 -1.41 -8.91 -9.10
N ASP A 39 -0.55 -8.59 -10.08
CA ASP A 39 0.89 -8.40 -9.87
C ASP A 39 1.19 -7.14 -9.04
N MET A 40 0.32 -6.13 -9.05
CA MET A 40 0.48 -4.93 -8.23
C MET A 40 0.23 -5.17 -6.74
N GLY A 41 -0.69 -6.08 -6.39
CA GLY A 41 -0.87 -6.51 -5.00
C GLY A 41 0.36 -7.24 -4.48
N ALA A 42 1.04 -7.98 -5.36
CA ALA A 42 2.31 -8.65 -5.10
C ALA A 42 3.53 -7.70 -5.11
N ASN A 43 3.45 -6.48 -5.65
CA ASN A 43 4.55 -5.50 -5.52
C ASN A 43 4.77 -5.03 -4.07
N PHE A 44 3.78 -5.15 -3.19
CA PHE A 44 3.98 -4.93 -1.74
C PHE A 44 4.70 -6.10 -1.05
N GLY A 45 5.03 -7.16 -1.79
CA GLY A 45 5.81 -8.30 -1.35
C GLY A 45 6.33 -9.05 -2.57
N SER A 46 7.38 -8.50 -3.20
CA SER A 46 8.16 -9.05 -4.31
C SER A 46 7.89 -10.56 -4.54
N ALA A 47 7.01 -10.89 -5.47
CA ALA A 47 6.74 -12.27 -5.86
C ALA A 47 7.59 -12.63 -7.08
N SER A 48 8.20 -13.82 -7.08
CA SER A 48 8.92 -14.37 -8.23
C SER A 48 7.98 -14.53 -9.43
N VAL A 49 8.51 -14.31 -10.63
CA VAL A 49 7.71 -14.50 -11.86
C VAL A 49 7.69 -15.99 -12.20
N ALA A 50 6.51 -16.61 -12.08
CA ALA A 50 6.27 -18.00 -12.50
C ALA A 50 5.91 -18.13 -14.00
N GLU A 51 5.84 -17.00 -14.72
CA GLU A 51 5.51 -16.95 -16.14
C GLU A 51 6.73 -17.26 -17.01
N ASP A 52 6.46 -17.71 -18.24
CA ASP A 52 7.50 -17.90 -19.25
C ASP A 52 8.10 -16.55 -19.68
N THR A 53 9.44 -16.47 -19.75
CA THR A 53 10.20 -15.24 -19.97
C THR A 53 11.35 -15.48 -20.95
N LEU A 54 11.87 -14.41 -21.54
CA LEU A 54 13.08 -14.46 -22.37
C LEU A 54 14.26 -15.05 -21.61
N ILE A 55 14.35 -14.81 -20.29
CA ILE A 55 15.46 -15.27 -19.45
C ILE A 55 15.34 -16.78 -19.15
N SER A 56 14.13 -17.29 -18.87
CA SER A 56 13.90 -18.73 -18.75
C SER A 56 14.14 -19.45 -20.07
N GLN A 57 13.70 -18.89 -21.21
CA GLN A 57 13.96 -19.46 -22.54
C GLN A 57 15.46 -19.52 -22.87
N LEU A 58 16.24 -18.54 -22.43
CA LEU A 58 17.71 -18.58 -22.53
C LEU A 58 18.28 -19.75 -21.72
N GLN A 59 17.86 -19.90 -20.47
CA GLN A 59 18.32 -20.98 -19.60
C GLN A 59 17.96 -22.37 -20.17
N ASP A 60 16.72 -22.55 -20.63
CA ASP A 60 16.24 -23.79 -21.24
C ASP A 60 16.99 -24.16 -22.52
N ALA A 61 17.42 -23.14 -23.28
CA ALA A 61 18.28 -23.31 -24.45
C ALA A 61 19.77 -23.56 -24.10
N GLY A 62 20.11 -23.64 -22.81
CA GLY A 62 21.49 -23.83 -22.34
C GLY A 62 22.39 -22.62 -22.55
N LYS A 63 21.81 -21.43 -22.70
CA LYS A 63 22.54 -20.16 -22.91
C LYS A 63 23.04 -19.60 -21.58
N LYS A 64 24.24 -19.03 -21.59
CA LYS A 64 24.84 -18.44 -20.39
C LYS A 64 24.51 -16.95 -20.29
N VAL A 65 23.75 -16.60 -19.25
CA VAL A 65 23.37 -15.21 -18.96
C VAL A 65 24.21 -14.66 -17.81
N ALA A 66 24.95 -13.59 -18.08
CA ALA A 66 25.67 -12.80 -17.09
C ALA A 66 24.84 -11.59 -16.66
N PHE A 67 24.84 -11.27 -15.38
CA PHE A 67 24.06 -10.17 -14.81
C PHE A 67 24.89 -9.33 -13.85
N MET A 68 24.76 -8.01 -13.93
CA MET A 68 25.33 -7.07 -12.98
C MET A 68 24.47 -5.82 -12.86
N GLY A 69 24.24 -5.34 -11.63
CA GLY A 69 23.46 -4.12 -11.37
C GLY A 69 22.31 -4.35 -10.40
N ASP A 70 21.22 -3.60 -10.59
CA ASP A 70 19.99 -3.61 -9.79
C ASP A 70 19.46 -5.04 -9.45
N ASP A 71 19.50 -5.39 -8.17
CA ASP A 71 19.09 -6.69 -7.63
C ASP A 71 17.60 -7.05 -7.81
N THR A 72 16.77 -6.13 -8.31
CA THR A 72 15.40 -6.42 -8.78
C THR A 72 15.39 -7.58 -9.77
N TRP A 73 16.41 -7.70 -10.64
CA TRP A 73 16.52 -8.82 -11.57
C TRP A 73 16.64 -10.18 -10.86
N THR A 74 17.50 -10.28 -9.86
CA THR A 74 17.69 -11.53 -9.09
C THR A 74 16.53 -11.85 -8.16
N THR A 75 15.76 -10.82 -7.81
CA THR A 75 14.53 -10.93 -7.04
C THR A 75 13.38 -11.47 -7.91
N VAL A 76 13.27 -10.97 -9.15
CA VAL A 76 12.22 -11.37 -10.11
C VAL A 76 12.52 -12.73 -10.74
N PHE A 77 13.79 -13.00 -11.10
CA PHE A 77 14.23 -14.25 -11.72
C PHE A 77 15.25 -14.98 -10.84
N THR A 78 14.77 -15.97 -10.10
CA THR A 78 15.60 -16.81 -9.22
C THR A 78 16.31 -17.90 -10.01
N ASP A 79 17.59 -18.11 -9.75
CA ASP A 79 18.40 -19.22 -10.28
C ASP A 79 18.56 -19.32 -11.82
N VAL A 80 18.31 -18.23 -12.55
CA VAL A 80 18.46 -18.19 -14.02
C VAL A 80 19.83 -17.65 -14.50
N PHE A 81 20.51 -16.87 -13.66
CA PHE A 81 21.79 -16.25 -14.00
C PHE A 81 22.95 -17.19 -13.68
N SER A 82 24.02 -17.12 -14.48
CA SER A 82 25.23 -17.92 -14.23
C SER A 82 25.89 -17.48 -12.91
N PRO A 83 26.03 -18.36 -11.90
CA PRO A 83 26.49 -17.97 -10.56
C PRO A 83 27.86 -17.28 -10.54
N GLU A 84 28.77 -17.65 -11.46
CA GLU A 84 30.10 -17.04 -11.54
C GLU A 84 30.11 -15.66 -12.22
N MET A 85 28.99 -15.25 -12.82
CA MET A 85 28.84 -14.01 -13.60
C MET A 85 27.60 -13.21 -13.17
N CYS A 86 27.14 -13.40 -11.93
CA CYS A 86 25.98 -12.72 -11.34
C CYS A 86 26.44 -11.80 -10.21
N PHE A 87 26.26 -10.49 -10.38
CA PHE A 87 26.73 -9.45 -9.46
C PHE A 87 25.60 -8.46 -9.13
N PRO A 88 24.63 -8.84 -8.28
CA PRO A 88 23.55 -7.95 -7.87
C PRO A 88 24.05 -6.87 -6.90
N TYR A 89 23.47 -5.68 -7.01
CA TYR A 89 23.69 -4.53 -6.15
C TYR A 89 22.35 -4.01 -5.64
N ASP A 90 22.32 -3.61 -4.37
CA ASP A 90 21.14 -3.07 -3.70
C ASP A 90 20.57 -1.86 -4.45
N SER A 91 19.31 -1.98 -4.86
CA SER A 91 18.60 -1.03 -5.70
C SER A 91 17.84 0.05 -4.94
N PHE A 92 17.57 -0.13 -3.64
CA PHE A 92 16.65 0.75 -2.90
C PHE A 92 17.33 1.98 -2.29
N ASN A 93 18.65 2.14 -2.42
CA ASN A 93 19.37 3.27 -1.85
C ASN A 93 19.46 4.47 -2.83
N VAL A 94 18.39 5.26 -2.93
CA VAL A 94 18.31 6.46 -3.80
C VAL A 94 19.32 7.57 -3.48
N GLU A 95 19.94 7.53 -2.29
CA GLU A 95 21.04 8.45 -1.94
C GLU A 95 22.34 8.07 -2.66
N ASP A 96 22.47 6.81 -3.05
CA ASP A 96 23.64 6.27 -3.73
C ASP A 96 23.54 6.48 -5.23
N LEU A 97 24.29 7.45 -5.73
CA LEU A 97 24.31 7.76 -7.15
C LEU A 97 25.36 6.97 -7.92
N HIS A 98 26.17 6.10 -7.30
CA HIS A 98 27.40 5.59 -7.92
C HIS A 98 27.69 4.12 -7.72
N THR A 99 27.40 3.51 -6.58
CA THR A 99 27.89 2.15 -6.27
C THR A 99 27.40 1.11 -7.27
N VAL A 100 26.12 1.20 -7.67
CA VAL A 100 25.52 0.29 -8.65
C VAL A 100 26.22 0.47 -10.00
N ASP A 101 26.28 1.71 -10.52
CA ASP A 101 26.90 2.01 -11.82
C ASP A 101 28.39 1.60 -11.88
N GLU A 102 29.16 1.92 -10.83
CA GLU A 102 30.57 1.53 -10.73
C GLU A 102 30.73 0.02 -10.56
N GLY A 103 29.79 -0.63 -9.89
CA GLY A 103 29.67 -2.08 -9.80
C GLY A 103 29.49 -2.72 -11.18
N VAL A 104 28.52 -2.23 -11.96
CA VAL A 104 28.29 -2.68 -13.34
C VAL A 104 29.57 -2.51 -14.16
N VAL A 105 30.19 -1.33 -14.14
CA VAL A 105 31.44 -1.04 -14.87
C VAL A 105 32.59 -1.96 -14.45
N ARG A 106 32.72 -2.24 -13.14
CA ARG A 106 33.77 -3.10 -12.58
C ARG A 106 33.70 -4.54 -13.11
N HIS A 107 32.50 -5.06 -13.37
CA HIS A 107 32.32 -6.44 -13.82
C HIS A 107 32.15 -6.55 -15.33
N LEU A 108 31.48 -5.60 -15.97
CA LEU A 108 31.17 -5.61 -17.40
C LEU A 108 32.43 -5.64 -18.27
N PHE A 109 33.35 -4.69 -18.10
CA PHE A 109 34.50 -4.59 -18.99
C PHE A 109 35.51 -5.74 -18.83
N PRO A 110 35.85 -6.20 -17.62
CA PRO A 110 36.66 -7.41 -17.49
C PRO A 110 36.01 -8.63 -18.14
N LEU A 111 34.69 -8.80 -18.02
CA LEU A 111 33.97 -9.91 -18.64
C LEU A 111 34.03 -9.83 -20.18
N MET A 112 33.78 -8.65 -20.77
CA MET A 112 33.87 -8.44 -22.22
C MET A 112 35.29 -8.63 -22.77
N SER A 113 36.32 -8.24 -22.01
CA SER A 113 37.71 -8.37 -22.44
C SER A 113 38.29 -9.78 -22.27
N ASN A 114 37.62 -10.66 -21.53
CA ASN A 114 38.11 -11.99 -21.24
C ASN A 114 37.64 -12.99 -22.30
N ALA A 115 38.49 -13.28 -23.29
CA ALA A 115 38.21 -14.23 -24.36
C ALA A 115 37.93 -15.68 -23.88
N SER A 116 38.24 -16.02 -22.62
CA SER A 116 37.91 -17.32 -22.02
C SER A 116 36.54 -17.35 -21.33
N ALA A 117 35.92 -16.19 -21.10
CA ALA A 117 34.60 -16.11 -20.49
C ALA A 117 33.54 -16.48 -21.53
N GLN A 118 32.74 -17.51 -21.24
CA GLN A 118 31.67 -17.95 -22.11
C GLN A 118 30.35 -17.33 -21.64
N TRP A 119 29.85 -16.34 -22.38
CA TRP A 119 28.54 -15.72 -22.18
C TRP A 119 27.82 -15.66 -23.53
N ASP A 120 26.49 -15.79 -23.52
CA ASP A 120 25.64 -15.56 -24.68
C ASP A 120 24.89 -14.23 -24.55
N VAL A 121 24.55 -13.82 -23.32
CA VAL A 121 23.86 -12.56 -23.01
C VAL A 121 24.49 -11.92 -21.77
N ILE A 122 24.74 -10.61 -21.84
CA ILE A 122 25.13 -9.79 -20.70
C ILE A 122 24.03 -8.77 -20.42
N ILE A 123 23.58 -8.69 -19.17
CA ILE A 123 22.64 -7.68 -18.68
C ILE A 123 23.38 -6.78 -17.67
N GLY A 124 23.50 -5.50 -18.00
CA GLY A 124 24.04 -4.46 -17.12
C GLY A 124 22.96 -3.44 -16.78
N HIS A 125 22.46 -3.44 -15.55
CA HIS A 125 21.40 -2.52 -15.12
C HIS A 125 21.97 -1.39 -14.24
N PHE A 126 22.04 -0.19 -14.82
CA PHE A 126 22.47 1.04 -14.15
C PHE A 126 21.30 1.74 -13.45
N LEU A 127 21.56 2.38 -12.29
CA LEU A 127 20.53 3.07 -11.50
C LEU A 127 20.82 4.56 -11.28
N GLY A 128 22.05 5.01 -11.52
CA GLY A 128 22.44 6.37 -11.16
C GLY A 128 21.63 7.47 -11.85
N VAL A 129 21.10 7.23 -13.06
CA VAL A 129 20.21 8.19 -13.75
C VAL A 129 18.89 8.34 -12.99
N ASP A 130 18.24 7.23 -12.65
CA ASP A 130 16.99 7.22 -11.92
C ASP A 130 17.14 7.86 -10.52
N HIS A 131 18.16 7.45 -9.78
CA HIS A 131 18.43 7.99 -8.45
C HIS A 131 18.70 9.51 -8.46
N VAL A 132 19.38 10.03 -9.50
CA VAL A 132 19.55 11.48 -9.64
C VAL A 132 18.20 12.16 -9.88
N GLY A 133 17.32 11.54 -10.69
CA GLY A 133 15.95 11.99 -10.92
C GLY A 133 15.20 12.20 -9.61
N HIS A 134 15.04 11.15 -8.80
CA HIS A 134 14.37 11.23 -7.50
C HIS A 134 14.99 12.23 -6.53
N ARG A 135 16.32 12.29 -6.50
CA ARG A 135 17.06 13.07 -5.50
C ARG A 135 16.98 14.57 -5.76
N VAL A 136 17.19 14.99 -7.00
CA VAL A 136 17.42 16.42 -7.35
C VAL A 136 16.70 16.87 -8.62
N GLY A 137 15.98 15.97 -9.30
CA GLY A 137 15.25 16.25 -10.52
C GLY A 137 16.12 16.15 -11.80
N PRO A 138 15.47 15.95 -12.97
CA PRO A 138 16.16 15.70 -14.24
C PRO A 138 16.94 16.92 -14.77
N ASP A 139 16.56 18.14 -14.40
CA ASP A 139 17.23 19.37 -14.87
C ASP A 139 18.48 19.75 -14.04
N HIS A 140 18.84 18.97 -13.02
CA HIS A 140 19.95 19.28 -12.13
C HIS A 140 21.33 18.97 -12.78
N PRO A 141 22.41 19.74 -12.51
CA PRO A 141 23.75 19.46 -13.06
C PRO A 141 24.31 18.05 -12.77
N LYS A 142 23.84 17.41 -11.70
CA LYS A 142 24.18 16.01 -11.40
C LYS A 142 23.63 15.05 -12.48
N MET A 143 22.47 15.34 -13.06
CA MET A 143 21.91 14.53 -14.15
C MET A 143 22.81 14.61 -15.37
N HIS A 144 23.27 15.82 -15.72
CA HIS A 144 24.22 16.01 -16.80
C HIS A 144 25.53 15.22 -16.57
N ALA A 145 26.11 15.29 -15.36
CA ALA A 145 27.31 14.51 -15.03
C ALA A 145 27.07 13.00 -15.15
N LYS A 146 25.91 12.53 -14.71
CA LYS A 146 25.52 11.12 -14.78
C LYS A 146 25.30 10.64 -16.21
N LEU A 147 24.61 11.42 -17.04
CA LEU A 147 24.43 11.13 -18.46
C LEU A 147 25.78 11.14 -19.23
N THR A 148 26.72 12.00 -18.82
CA THR A 148 28.09 11.99 -19.37
C THR A 148 28.80 10.68 -19.03
N GLN A 149 28.68 10.20 -17.79
CA GLN A 149 29.22 8.89 -17.40
C GLN A 149 28.61 7.76 -18.24
N MET A 150 27.29 7.78 -18.48
CA MET A 150 26.63 6.77 -19.31
C MET A 150 27.12 6.83 -20.77
N ASP A 151 27.29 8.02 -21.36
CA ASP A 151 27.86 8.15 -22.72
C ASP A 151 29.29 7.58 -22.80
N ASP A 152 30.13 7.80 -21.78
CA ASP A 152 31.49 7.25 -21.72
C ASP A 152 31.48 5.71 -21.64
N VAL A 153 30.61 5.14 -20.79
CA VAL A 153 30.39 3.70 -20.69
C VAL A 153 29.94 3.13 -22.03
N LEU A 154 28.92 3.73 -22.66
CA LEU A 154 28.38 3.28 -23.95
C LEU A 154 29.45 3.31 -25.05
N ARG A 155 30.26 4.37 -25.14
CA ARG A 155 31.37 4.45 -26.09
C ARG A 155 32.41 3.36 -25.88
N ARG A 156 32.66 2.98 -24.62
CA ARG A 156 33.61 1.92 -24.29
C ARG A 156 33.04 0.55 -24.63
N VAL A 157 31.77 0.29 -24.33
CA VAL A 157 31.06 -0.95 -24.73
C VAL A 157 31.10 -1.12 -26.24
N VAL A 158 30.75 -0.08 -27.02
CA VAL A 158 30.80 -0.11 -28.49
C VAL A 158 32.20 -0.41 -29.02
N ARG A 159 33.25 0.05 -28.33
CA ARG A 159 34.64 -0.23 -28.72
C ARG A 159 35.03 -1.68 -28.45
N GLU A 160 34.68 -2.18 -27.27
CA GLU A 160 35.12 -3.48 -26.74
C GLU A 160 34.24 -4.66 -27.16
N MET A 161 32.98 -4.45 -27.54
CA MET A 161 32.07 -5.52 -27.99
C MET A 161 32.58 -6.23 -29.26
N GLU A 162 32.21 -7.50 -29.45
CA GLU A 162 32.58 -8.27 -30.64
C GLU A 162 31.75 -7.87 -31.88
N ASP A 163 32.21 -8.22 -33.08
CA ASP A 163 31.60 -7.77 -34.34
C ASP A 163 30.22 -8.42 -34.61
N ASP A 164 29.98 -9.59 -34.03
CA ASP A 164 28.74 -10.37 -34.08
C ASP A 164 27.81 -10.11 -32.89
N THR A 165 28.17 -9.19 -31.99
CA THR A 165 27.35 -8.79 -30.85
C THR A 165 26.33 -7.71 -31.23
N LEU A 166 25.11 -7.82 -30.70
CA LEU A 166 24.08 -6.77 -30.74
C LEU A 166 24.05 -6.04 -29.39
N LEU A 167 24.17 -4.72 -29.42
CA LEU A 167 24.00 -3.87 -28.24
C LEU A 167 22.59 -3.29 -28.22
N VAL A 168 21.87 -3.49 -27.12
CA VAL A 168 20.55 -2.91 -26.86
C VAL A 168 20.66 -2.02 -25.62
N VAL A 169 20.38 -0.73 -25.78
CA VAL A 169 20.40 0.27 -24.71
C VAL A 169 19.01 0.87 -24.60
N LEU A 170 18.41 0.79 -23.43
CA LEU A 170 17.07 1.31 -23.22
C LEU A 170 16.91 1.91 -21.82
N GLY A 171 15.99 2.87 -21.70
CA GLY A 171 15.32 3.12 -20.44
C GLY A 171 14.17 2.13 -20.27
N ASP A 172 14.04 1.57 -19.07
CA ASP A 172 12.88 0.78 -18.66
C ASP A 172 11.63 1.67 -18.47
N HIS A 173 11.80 2.93 -18.05
CA HIS A 173 10.78 3.96 -18.08
C HIS A 173 11.39 5.37 -18.28
N GLY A 174 10.53 6.38 -18.41
CA GLY A 174 10.90 7.78 -18.25
C GLY A 174 10.55 8.30 -16.85
N MET A 175 10.70 9.61 -16.63
CA MET A 175 10.37 10.28 -15.37
C MET A 175 9.68 11.61 -15.65
N ASP A 176 8.86 12.06 -14.71
CA ASP A 176 8.27 13.40 -14.77
C ASP A 176 9.30 14.50 -14.45
N ARG A 177 8.88 15.77 -14.40
CA ARG A 177 9.79 16.90 -14.13
C ARG A 177 10.27 16.97 -12.69
N ARG A 178 9.67 16.24 -11.77
CA ARG A 178 10.09 16.11 -10.37
C ARG A 178 11.06 14.95 -10.19
N GLY A 179 11.15 14.06 -11.17
CA GLY A 179 11.89 12.81 -11.06
C GLY A 179 11.01 11.64 -10.63
N ASP A 180 9.70 11.83 -10.49
CA ASP A 180 8.76 10.79 -10.09
C ASP A 180 8.39 9.92 -11.31
N HIS A 181 8.05 8.65 -11.06
CA HIS A 181 7.52 7.70 -12.05
C HIS A 181 6.55 6.70 -11.39
N GLY A 182 6.01 5.76 -12.16
CA GLY A 182 5.01 4.77 -11.74
C GLY A 182 3.61 5.01 -12.32
N GLY A 183 3.37 6.16 -12.93
CA GLY A 183 2.11 6.55 -13.56
C GLY A 183 2.07 6.30 -15.08
N ASP A 184 1.09 6.94 -15.73
CA ASP A 184 0.84 6.89 -17.18
C ASP A 184 1.13 8.23 -17.90
N GLY A 185 1.87 9.13 -17.25
CA GLY A 185 2.28 10.39 -17.83
C GLY A 185 3.09 10.21 -19.12
N VAL A 186 2.98 11.18 -20.04
CA VAL A 186 3.69 11.09 -21.33
C VAL A 186 5.21 11.07 -21.13
N LEU A 187 5.73 11.79 -20.13
CA LEU A 187 7.17 11.78 -19.83
C LEU A 187 7.62 10.48 -19.14
N GLU A 188 6.72 9.83 -18.40
CA GLU A 188 7.00 8.56 -17.71
C GLU A 188 6.95 7.37 -18.68
N THR A 189 6.04 7.42 -19.66
CA THR A 189 5.80 6.32 -20.62
C THR A 189 6.68 6.37 -21.87
N SER A 190 7.42 7.47 -22.09
CA SER A 190 8.33 7.61 -23.23
C SER A 190 9.78 7.44 -22.77
N ALA A 191 10.39 6.31 -23.13
CA ALA A 191 11.79 5.99 -22.86
C ALA A 191 12.61 5.90 -24.15
N ALA A 192 13.92 6.14 -24.08
CA ALA A 192 14.79 5.95 -25.24
C ALA A 192 15.11 4.45 -25.43
N LEU A 193 15.13 3.99 -26.69
CA LEU A 193 15.71 2.70 -27.08
C LEU A 193 16.69 2.92 -28.24
N TRP A 194 17.94 2.50 -28.05
CA TRP A 194 19.00 2.55 -29.03
C TRP A 194 19.58 1.15 -29.24
N ILE A 195 19.52 0.66 -30.48
CA ILE A 195 20.07 -0.64 -30.85
C ILE A 195 21.24 -0.42 -31.79
N TYR A 196 22.37 -1.10 -31.55
CA TYR A 196 23.61 -0.92 -32.30
C TYR A 196 24.29 -2.26 -32.62
N SER A 197 24.90 -2.35 -33.81
CA SER A 197 25.84 -3.43 -34.15
C SER A 197 27.05 -2.90 -34.94
N LYS A 198 28.22 -3.48 -34.71
CA LYS A 198 29.43 -3.19 -35.51
C LYS A 198 29.29 -3.67 -36.95
N THR A 199 28.52 -4.73 -37.17
CA THR A 199 28.12 -5.14 -38.51
C THR A 199 26.90 -4.33 -38.95
N PRO A 200 26.86 -3.78 -40.18
CA PRO A 200 25.69 -3.05 -40.65
C PRO A 200 24.42 -3.88 -40.50
N LEU A 201 23.43 -3.33 -39.79
CA LEU A 201 22.08 -3.86 -39.72
C LEU A 201 21.41 -3.47 -41.04
N LEU A 202 21.69 -4.27 -42.09
CA LEU A 202 21.33 -3.97 -43.47
C LEU A 202 19.82 -3.77 -43.62
N LEU A 203 19.36 -2.52 -43.60
CA LEU A 203 18.01 -2.17 -44.03
C LEU A 203 17.96 -2.23 -45.57
N GLY A 204 17.26 -3.23 -46.10
CA GLY A 204 16.48 -3.02 -47.31
C GLY A 204 15.36 -2.02 -46.96
N HIS A 205 15.53 -0.76 -47.34
CA HIS A 205 14.65 0.36 -46.94
C HIS A 205 13.18 0.26 -47.41
N ASN A 206 12.69 -0.88 -47.92
CA ASN A 206 11.45 -0.93 -48.72
C ASN A 206 10.55 -2.19 -48.56
N SER A 207 10.65 -2.99 -47.50
CA SER A 207 9.86 -4.26 -47.42
C SER A 207 8.92 -4.44 -46.22
N ALA A 208 8.94 -3.57 -45.20
CA ALA A 208 8.03 -3.69 -44.06
C ALA A 208 6.73 -2.88 -44.28
N PRO A 209 5.54 -3.43 -43.98
CA PRO A 209 4.28 -2.69 -43.99
C PRO A 209 4.34 -1.44 -43.10
N LEU A 210 3.79 -0.32 -43.56
CA LEU A 210 3.75 0.95 -42.79
C LEU A 210 3.07 0.79 -41.41
N SER A 211 2.16 -0.18 -41.26
CA SER A 211 1.53 -0.50 -39.98
C SER A 211 2.51 -1.01 -38.91
N LEU A 212 3.64 -1.61 -39.32
CA LEU A 212 4.70 -2.07 -38.43
C LEU A 212 5.78 -1.01 -38.20
N LEU A 213 5.63 0.17 -38.79
CA LEU A 213 6.56 1.29 -38.66
C LEU A 213 5.92 2.53 -38.02
N PRO A 214 5.21 2.43 -36.87
CA PRO A 214 4.58 3.58 -36.25
C PRO A 214 5.59 4.66 -35.86
N THR A 215 5.14 5.91 -35.92
CA THR A 215 5.90 7.09 -35.51
C THR A 215 5.10 7.91 -34.51
N ARG A 216 5.76 8.53 -33.55
CA ARG A 216 5.16 9.40 -32.54
C ARG A 216 5.95 10.69 -32.38
N LEU A 217 5.27 11.76 -32.01
CA LEU A 217 5.93 13.00 -31.59
C LEU A 217 6.37 12.86 -30.12
N PHE A 218 7.67 12.68 -29.91
CA PHE A 218 8.26 12.64 -28.57
C PHE A 218 8.09 13.99 -27.85
N PRO A 219 7.90 14.03 -26.52
CA PRO A 219 7.78 15.29 -25.77
C PRO A 219 8.95 16.24 -26.01
N GLY A 220 8.67 17.41 -26.57
CA GLY A 220 9.69 18.43 -26.88
C GLY A 220 10.38 18.24 -28.23
N ALA A 221 10.10 17.18 -28.99
CA ALA A 221 10.55 17.03 -30.36
C ALA A 221 9.68 17.85 -31.34
N ASN A 222 10.28 18.27 -32.45
CA ASN A 222 9.59 19.00 -33.53
C ASN A 222 9.23 18.10 -34.72
N VAL A 223 9.71 16.86 -34.74
CA VAL A 223 9.48 15.89 -35.80
C VAL A 223 9.07 14.55 -35.20
N PRO A 224 8.21 13.76 -35.88
CA PRO A 224 7.91 12.41 -35.44
C PRO A 224 9.15 11.52 -35.48
N HIS A 225 9.29 10.68 -34.47
CA HIS A 225 10.32 9.66 -34.37
C HIS A 225 9.67 8.27 -34.48
N ARG A 226 10.44 7.29 -34.94
CA ARG A 226 10.03 5.89 -34.95
C ARG A 226 9.73 5.44 -33.52
N SER A 227 8.59 4.80 -33.29
CA SER A 227 8.13 4.40 -31.95
C SER A 227 7.85 2.90 -31.90
N VAL A 228 8.27 2.23 -30.84
CA VAL A 228 8.02 0.80 -30.63
C VAL A 228 7.41 0.59 -29.24
N GLN A 229 6.69 -0.50 -29.04
CA GLN A 229 6.33 -0.92 -27.69
C GLN A 229 7.55 -1.62 -27.06
N GLN A 230 7.80 -1.43 -25.77
CA GLN A 230 8.89 -2.16 -25.09
C GLN A 230 8.76 -3.68 -25.24
N ILE A 231 7.53 -4.19 -25.20
CA ILE A 231 7.24 -5.62 -25.35
C ILE A 231 7.66 -6.17 -26.73
N ASP A 232 7.83 -5.33 -27.76
CA ASP A 232 8.27 -5.75 -29.11
C ASP A 232 9.74 -6.22 -29.12
N LEU A 233 10.52 -5.88 -28.08
CA LEU A 233 11.88 -6.40 -27.92
C LEU A 233 11.90 -7.90 -27.68
N VAL A 234 10.92 -8.44 -26.95
CA VAL A 234 10.92 -9.85 -26.52
C VAL A 234 10.91 -10.82 -27.71
N PRO A 235 9.95 -10.77 -28.65
CA PRO A 235 9.95 -11.68 -29.79
C PRO A 235 11.13 -11.40 -30.73
N SER A 236 11.56 -10.14 -30.83
CA SER A 236 12.69 -9.75 -31.67
C SER A 236 14.00 -10.39 -31.19
N LEU A 237 14.29 -10.26 -29.89
CA LEU A 237 15.50 -10.81 -29.28
C LEU A 237 15.45 -12.33 -29.23
N ALA A 238 14.30 -12.94 -28.91
CA ALA A 238 14.16 -14.39 -28.89
C ALA A 238 14.54 -15.01 -30.26
N LEU A 239 14.00 -14.44 -31.34
CA LEU A 239 14.29 -14.92 -32.70
C LEU A 239 15.75 -14.67 -33.13
N LEU A 240 16.34 -13.53 -32.74
CA LEU A 240 17.75 -13.25 -33.02
C LEU A 240 18.70 -14.17 -32.26
N LEU A 241 18.34 -14.55 -31.03
CA LEU A 241 19.09 -15.47 -30.17
C LEU A 241 18.83 -16.95 -30.54
N GLY A 242 17.88 -17.21 -31.44
CA GLY A 242 17.52 -18.56 -31.89
C GLY A 242 16.79 -19.39 -30.82
N ILE A 243 16.10 -18.72 -29.90
CA ILE A 243 15.32 -19.34 -28.82
C ILE A 243 13.81 -19.16 -29.06
N PRO A 244 12.95 -19.97 -28.44
CA PRO A 244 11.51 -19.78 -28.51
C PRO A 244 11.10 -18.41 -27.96
N ILE A 245 10.11 -17.78 -28.58
CA ILE A 245 9.48 -16.59 -28.03
C ILE A 245 8.71 -17.03 -26.77
N PRO A 246 8.69 -16.25 -25.67
CA PRO A 246 7.89 -16.56 -24.49
C PRO A 246 6.40 -16.75 -24.80
N TYR A 247 5.75 -17.75 -24.20
CA TYR A 247 4.39 -18.19 -24.56
C TYR A 247 3.31 -17.09 -24.50
N ASN A 248 3.36 -16.23 -23.48
CA ASN A 248 2.38 -15.16 -23.28
C ASN A 248 2.80 -13.81 -23.89
N ASN A 249 3.84 -13.79 -24.73
CA ASN A 249 4.31 -12.57 -25.37
C ASN A 249 3.20 -11.94 -26.24
N LEU A 250 2.98 -10.64 -26.02
CA LEU A 250 2.06 -9.83 -26.81
C LEU A 250 2.77 -8.90 -27.81
N GLY A 251 4.09 -8.77 -27.71
CA GLY A 251 4.86 -7.93 -28.63
C GLY A 251 4.91 -8.48 -30.05
N THR A 252 5.17 -7.61 -31.01
CA THR A 252 5.51 -7.98 -32.39
C THR A 252 6.99 -7.76 -32.68
N VAL A 253 7.49 -8.31 -33.79
CA VAL A 253 8.91 -8.16 -34.16
C VAL A 253 9.21 -6.74 -34.63
N ILE A 254 10.36 -6.19 -34.23
CA ILE A 254 10.89 -4.90 -34.70
C ILE A 254 11.46 -5.12 -36.11
N PRO A 255 10.81 -4.63 -37.18
CA PRO A 255 11.17 -5.01 -38.55
C PRO A 255 12.59 -4.66 -38.94
N GLU A 256 13.12 -3.56 -38.41
CA GLU A 256 14.46 -3.05 -38.70
C GLU A 256 15.58 -4.02 -38.33
N LEU A 257 15.33 -4.98 -37.43
CA LEU A 257 16.29 -6.01 -37.03
C LEU A 257 16.35 -7.20 -38.00
N PHE A 258 15.39 -7.31 -38.92
CA PHE A 258 15.26 -8.44 -39.85
C PHE A 258 15.39 -8.01 -41.32
N GLY A 259 16.36 -7.12 -41.60
CA GLY A 259 16.48 -6.46 -42.90
C GLY A 259 17.04 -7.29 -44.07
N ARG A 260 17.49 -8.55 -43.85
CA ARG A 260 17.91 -9.43 -44.96
C ARG A 260 16.68 -10.06 -45.62
N SER A 261 16.74 -10.26 -46.94
CA SER A 261 15.64 -10.82 -47.73
C SER A 261 15.08 -12.12 -47.13
N GLY A 262 13.77 -12.17 -46.90
CA GLY A 262 13.08 -13.34 -46.36
C GLY A 262 13.15 -13.51 -44.83
N GLN A 263 13.97 -12.72 -44.12
CA GLN A 263 14.05 -12.81 -42.66
C GLN A 263 12.83 -12.20 -41.98
N LEU A 264 12.35 -11.05 -42.44
CA LEU A 264 11.20 -10.37 -41.86
C LEU A 264 9.92 -11.21 -42.02
N GLU A 265 9.66 -11.73 -43.21
CA GLU A 265 8.50 -12.58 -43.47
C GLU A 265 8.52 -13.81 -42.58
N ARG A 266 9.69 -14.44 -42.42
CA ARG A 266 9.85 -15.59 -41.54
C ARG A 266 9.68 -15.25 -40.07
N ALA A 267 10.20 -14.11 -39.62
CA ALA A 267 10.07 -13.65 -38.25
C ALA A 267 8.61 -13.35 -37.91
N LEU A 268 7.88 -12.70 -38.82
CA LEU A 268 6.45 -12.45 -38.69
C LEU A 268 5.67 -13.77 -38.67
N GLU A 269 5.95 -14.72 -39.57
CA GLU A 269 5.31 -16.04 -39.56
C GLU A 269 5.49 -16.76 -38.21
N LEU A 270 6.69 -16.72 -37.64
CA LEU A 270 7.00 -17.38 -36.37
C LEU A 270 6.32 -16.66 -35.19
N ASN A 271 6.31 -15.33 -35.19
CA ASN A 271 5.61 -14.52 -34.18
C ASN A 271 4.08 -14.73 -34.26
N THR A 272 3.49 -14.85 -35.45
CA THR A 272 2.05 -15.13 -35.62
C THR A 272 1.67 -16.58 -35.32
N LYS A 273 2.53 -17.57 -35.59
CA LYS A 273 2.24 -18.99 -35.35
C LYS A 273 2.08 -19.34 -33.87
N GLN A 274 2.57 -18.48 -32.99
CA GLN A 274 2.47 -18.67 -31.56
C GLN A 274 1.11 -18.27 -30.98
N GLY A 275 0.39 -17.38 -31.66
CA GLY A 275 -0.97 -16.97 -31.29
C GLY A 275 -2.00 -17.56 -32.24
N ASP A 276 -2.91 -18.39 -31.74
CA ASP A 276 -4.20 -18.55 -32.42
C ASP A 276 -4.80 -17.14 -32.54
N GLU A 277 -5.11 -16.65 -33.75
CA GLU A 277 -5.69 -15.30 -33.96
C GLU A 277 -6.89 -15.05 -33.04
N THR A 278 -7.62 -16.11 -32.71
CA THR A 278 -8.74 -16.11 -31.78
C THR A 278 -8.33 -15.79 -30.35
N GLN A 279 -7.20 -16.34 -29.88
CA GLN A 279 -6.63 -16.11 -28.56
C GLN A 279 -6.03 -14.70 -28.47
N TRP A 280 -5.39 -14.22 -29.54
CA TRP A 280 -4.90 -12.84 -29.62
C TRP A 280 -6.03 -11.81 -29.52
N ILE A 281 -7.10 -11.97 -30.31
CA ILE A 281 -8.26 -11.06 -30.27
C ILE A 281 -8.95 -11.11 -28.90
N ALA A 282 -9.09 -12.32 -28.32
CA ALA A 282 -9.68 -12.49 -27.00
C ALA A 282 -8.81 -11.85 -25.90
N MET A 283 -7.48 -11.99 -25.99
CA MET A 283 -6.55 -11.39 -25.05
C MET A 283 -6.51 -9.87 -25.22
N GLU A 284 -6.37 -9.32 -26.42
CA GLU A 284 -6.40 -7.87 -26.67
C GLU A 284 -7.72 -7.24 -26.17
N ALA A 285 -8.85 -7.91 -26.41
CA ALA A 285 -10.14 -7.48 -25.88
C ALA A 285 -10.18 -7.55 -24.35
N TYR A 286 -9.65 -8.63 -23.76
CA TYR A 286 -9.55 -8.77 -22.31
C TYR A 286 -8.63 -7.73 -21.68
N THR A 287 -7.45 -7.46 -22.23
CA THR A 287 -6.48 -6.51 -21.67
C THR A 287 -6.94 -5.08 -21.88
N ARG A 288 -7.60 -4.75 -22.99
CA ARG A 288 -8.26 -3.43 -23.14
C ARG A 288 -9.43 -3.27 -22.18
N PHE A 289 -10.21 -4.31 -21.97
CA PHE A 289 -11.28 -4.31 -20.98
C PHE A 289 -10.71 -4.16 -19.56
N ALA A 290 -9.66 -4.92 -19.22
CA ALA A 290 -8.95 -4.84 -17.95
C ALA A 290 -8.32 -3.47 -17.75
N LEU A 291 -7.68 -2.87 -18.76
CA LEU A 291 -7.15 -1.50 -18.70
C LEU A 291 -8.27 -0.46 -18.52
N ALA A 292 -9.40 -0.62 -19.21
CA ALA A 292 -10.56 0.27 -19.05
C ALA A 292 -11.13 0.17 -17.63
N VAL A 293 -11.31 -1.06 -17.13
CA VAL A 293 -11.73 -1.34 -15.75
C VAL A 293 -10.69 -0.82 -14.74
N CYS A 294 -9.39 -0.98 -15.01
CA CYS A 294 -8.33 -0.46 -14.15
C CYS A 294 -8.30 1.08 -14.15
N ARG A 295 -8.52 1.75 -15.29
CA ARG A 295 -8.69 3.21 -15.36
C ARG A 295 -9.94 3.71 -14.63
N GLU A 296 -10.94 2.84 -14.52
CA GLU A 296 -12.16 3.12 -13.77
C GLU A 296 -11.99 2.85 -12.27
N LEU A 297 -11.18 1.85 -11.89
CA LEU A 297 -10.93 1.42 -10.51
C LEU A 297 -9.77 2.16 -9.83
N TRP A 298 -8.72 2.54 -10.56
CA TRP A 298 -7.58 3.29 -10.03
C TRP A 298 -8.08 4.67 -9.66
N ALA A 299 -7.72 5.12 -8.45
CA ALA A 299 -8.23 6.34 -7.83
C ALA A 299 -8.32 7.50 -8.84
N GLN A 300 -9.51 7.73 -9.40
CA GLN A 300 -9.76 8.92 -10.18
C GLN A 300 -9.74 10.07 -9.20
N PHE A 301 -8.63 10.82 -9.19
CA PHE A 301 -8.45 11.99 -8.35
C PHE A 301 -9.36 13.12 -8.84
N ASN A 302 -10.66 12.98 -8.61
CA ASN A 302 -11.61 14.04 -8.84
C ASN A 302 -11.44 15.05 -7.70
N VAL A 303 -10.67 16.10 -7.98
CA VAL A 303 -10.38 17.20 -7.04
C VAL A 303 -11.67 17.79 -6.46
N THR A 304 -12.76 17.81 -7.23
CA THR A 304 -14.07 18.27 -6.75
C THR A 304 -14.62 17.35 -5.67
N LEU A 305 -14.67 16.03 -5.92
CA LEU A 305 -15.15 15.06 -4.92
C LEU A 305 -14.26 15.03 -3.68
N ILE A 306 -12.94 15.16 -3.85
CA ILE A 306 -11.98 15.28 -2.73
C ILE A 306 -12.29 16.53 -1.90
N GLY A 307 -12.50 17.69 -2.54
CA GLY A 307 -12.85 18.93 -1.86
C GLY A 307 -14.20 18.85 -1.12
N LEU A 308 -15.21 18.24 -1.73
CA LEU A 308 -16.50 17.97 -1.10
C LEU A 308 -16.34 17.04 0.12
N GLY A 309 -15.58 15.96 -0.02
CA GLY A 309 -15.27 15.02 1.06
C GLY A 309 -14.54 15.67 2.23
N LEU A 310 -13.50 16.45 1.96
CA LEU A 310 -12.76 17.21 2.98
C LEU A 310 -13.66 18.22 3.71
N THR A 311 -14.57 18.87 2.98
CA THR A 311 -15.53 19.81 3.58
C THR A 311 -16.48 19.10 4.54
N VAL A 312 -17.02 17.93 4.16
CA VAL A 312 -17.86 17.11 5.03
C VAL A 312 -17.07 16.59 6.23
N LEU A 313 -15.81 16.17 6.02
CA LEU A 313 -14.95 15.71 7.10
C LEU A 313 -14.71 16.82 8.13
N VAL A 314 -14.26 17.99 7.69
CA VAL A 314 -13.99 19.14 8.58
C VAL A 314 -15.26 19.57 9.32
N THR A 315 -16.37 19.75 8.61
CA THR A 315 -17.64 20.17 9.24
C THR A 315 -18.18 19.09 10.18
N GLY A 316 -18.04 17.82 9.83
CA GLY A 316 -18.37 16.68 10.68
C GLY A 316 -17.52 16.61 11.95
N THR A 317 -16.22 16.87 11.86
CA THR A 317 -15.33 16.96 13.04
C THR A 317 -15.74 18.12 13.94
N VAL A 318 -16.00 19.31 13.39
CA VAL A 318 -16.45 20.47 14.17
C VAL A 318 -17.81 20.19 14.83
N ALA A 319 -18.75 19.57 14.10
CA ALA A 319 -20.03 19.16 14.64
C ALA A 319 -19.88 18.16 15.79
N SER A 320 -18.97 17.18 15.66
CA SER A 320 -18.71 16.19 16.70
C SER A 320 -18.13 16.82 17.97
N VAL A 321 -17.19 17.77 17.82
CA VAL A 321 -16.64 18.54 18.94
C VAL A 321 -17.71 19.40 19.61
N ALA A 322 -18.55 20.07 18.83
CA ALA A 322 -19.65 20.88 19.33
C ALA A 322 -20.67 20.02 20.10
N LEU A 323 -21.07 18.88 19.54
CA LEU A 323 -21.95 17.90 20.18
C LEU A 323 -21.36 17.42 21.51
N PHE A 324 -20.10 17.00 21.51
CA PHE A 324 -19.41 16.53 22.72
C PHE A 324 -19.40 17.60 23.82
N ALA A 325 -19.01 18.83 23.47
CA ALA A 325 -19.00 19.95 24.41
C ALA A 325 -20.41 20.27 24.95
N LYS A 326 -21.44 20.18 24.09
CA LYS A 326 -22.82 20.45 24.49
C LYS A 326 -23.39 19.39 25.41
N LEU A 327 -23.12 18.11 25.14
CA LEU A 327 -23.52 17.01 26.02
C LEU A 327 -22.87 17.14 27.40
N GLY A 328 -21.60 17.56 27.47
CA GLY A 328 -20.92 17.86 28.73
C GLY A 328 -21.53 19.04 29.51
N GLU A 329 -22.13 20.02 28.82
CA GLU A 329 -22.86 21.12 29.45
C GLU A 329 -24.22 20.69 30.00
N LEU A 330 -24.98 19.92 29.22
CA LEU A 330 -26.36 19.53 29.53
C LEU A 330 -26.46 18.51 30.66
N LYS A 331 -25.41 17.73 30.91
CA LYS A 331 -25.35 16.70 31.96
C LYS A 331 -26.56 15.77 31.93
N ASP A 332 -27.55 15.96 32.81
CA ASP A 332 -28.73 15.10 32.96
C ASP A 332 -29.84 15.44 31.94
N ASP A 333 -29.89 16.68 31.43
CA ASP A 333 -30.93 17.17 30.50
C ASP A 333 -30.65 16.80 29.02
N TRP A 334 -29.62 15.98 28.77
CA TRP A 334 -29.17 15.66 27.42
C TRP A 334 -30.22 14.89 26.60
N VAL A 335 -31.05 14.07 27.25
CA VAL A 335 -32.05 13.20 26.61
C VAL A 335 -33.09 14.03 25.85
N ASP A 336 -33.64 15.05 26.50
CA ASP A 336 -34.67 15.91 25.91
C ASP A 336 -34.12 16.77 24.78
N TRP A 337 -32.90 17.29 24.95
CA TRP A 337 -32.21 18.04 23.91
C TRP A 337 -31.88 17.14 22.70
N ALA A 338 -31.37 15.92 22.94
CA ALA A 338 -31.06 14.97 21.88
C ALA A 338 -32.31 14.52 21.14
N ALA A 339 -33.43 14.30 21.84
CA ALA A 339 -34.70 13.91 21.26
C ALA A 339 -35.28 14.98 20.30
N LYS A 340 -35.06 16.27 20.59
CA LYS A 340 -35.43 17.39 19.70
C LYS A 340 -34.42 17.56 18.56
N THR A 341 -33.14 17.56 18.90
CA THR A 341 -32.04 17.82 17.96
C THR A 341 -31.92 16.72 16.91
N ARG A 342 -32.17 15.45 17.25
CA ARG A 342 -32.17 14.34 16.28
C ARG A 342 -33.12 14.61 15.11
N TRP A 343 -34.32 15.15 15.39
CA TRP A 343 -35.31 15.44 14.36
C TRP A 343 -34.92 16.66 13.53
N LEU A 344 -34.25 17.65 14.13
CA LEU A 344 -33.66 18.76 13.38
C LEU A 344 -32.55 18.26 12.44
N CYS A 345 -31.70 17.32 12.89
CA CYS A 345 -30.68 16.70 12.04
C CYS A 345 -31.28 15.88 10.91
N VAL A 346 -32.32 15.07 11.17
CA VAL A 346 -33.03 14.32 10.11
C VAL A 346 -33.67 15.27 9.09
N ARG A 347 -34.30 16.36 9.54
CA ARG A 347 -34.84 17.39 8.64
C ARG A 347 -33.73 18.11 7.87
N GLY A 348 -32.62 18.43 8.53
CA GLY A 348 -31.43 19.02 7.92
C GLY A 348 -30.83 18.12 6.85
N MET A 349 -30.74 16.81 7.13
CA MET A 349 -30.29 15.80 6.17
C MET A 349 -31.21 15.75 4.95
N ALA A 350 -32.53 15.68 5.16
CA ALA A 350 -33.50 15.68 4.07
C ALA A 350 -33.44 16.97 3.23
N ALA A 351 -33.33 18.14 3.89
CA ALA A 351 -33.16 19.43 3.22
C ALA A 351 -31.84 19.52 2.45
N GLY A 352 -30.74 19.03 3.04
CA GLY A 352 -29.42 18.98 2.42
C GLY A 352 -29.38 18.08 1.20
N SER A 353 -30.02 16.91 1.26
CA SER A 353 -30.22 16.04 0.11
C SER A 353 -30.96 16.76 -1.02
N ALA A 354 -32.09 17.43 -0.71
CA ALA A 354 -32.87 18.16 -1.70
C ALA A 354 -32.07 19.34 -2.30
N LEU A 355 -31.39 20.12 -1.47
CA LEU A 355 -30.53 21.22 -1.91
C LEU A 355 -29.36 20.73 -2.77
N GLY A 356 -28.76 19.58 -2.45
CA GLY A 356 -27.72 18.95 -3.26
C GLY A 356 -28.20 18.62 -4.67
N VAL A 357 -29.39 18.02 -4.80
CA VAL A 357 -30.00 17.72 -6.11
C VAL A 357 -30.37 19.00 -6.87
N ILE A 358 -30.93 20.00 -6.19
CA ILE A 358 -31.29 21.30 -6.82
C ILE A 358 -30.04 22.03 -7.30
N ALA A 359 -28.97 22.06 -6.50
CA ALA A 359 -27.70 22.70 -6.83
C ALA A 359 -26.95 21.96 -7.96
N TYR A 360 -27.14 20.65 -8.10
CA TYR A 360 -26.57 19.88 -9.21
C TYR A 360 -27.04 20.38 -10.59
N ILE A 361 -28.32 20.78 -10.72
CA ILE A 361 -28.91 21.19 -12.01
C ILE A 361 -28.13 22.32 -12.69
N PRO A 362 -27.82 23.46 -12.03
CA PRO A 362 -27.01 24.53 -12.63
C PRO A 362 -25.50 24.24 -12.62
N LEU A 363 -24.99 23.39 -11.71
CA LEU A 363 -23.55 23.17 -11.54
C LEU A 363 -22.98 22.03 -12.39
N ARG A 364 -23.82 21.14 -12.92
CA ARG A 364 -23.39 20.00 -13.78
C ARG A 364 -22.47 20.38 -14.96
N PRO A 365 -22.56 21.57 -15.61
CA PRO A 365 -21.64 21.91 -16.69
C PRO A 365 -20.20 22.17 -16.21
N PHE A 366 -20.03 22.50 -14.93
CA PHE A 366 -18.76 22.91 -14.33
C PHE A 366 -18.10 21.78 -13.52
N MET A 367 -18.88 20.81 -13.03
CA MET A 367 -18.40 19.71 -12.20
C MET A 367 -18.29 18.41 -13.01
N LYS A 368 -17.15 18.19 -13.66
CA LYS A 368 -16.88 16.92 -14.37
C LYS A 368 -16.77 15.76 -13.38
N GLY A 369 -17.42 14.63 -13.68
CA GLY A 369 -17.37 13.41 -12.87
C GLY A 369 -18.12 13.48 -11.53
N VAL A 370 -19.03 14.45 -11.36
CA VAL A 370 -19.92 14.54 -10.19
C VAL A 370 -21.36 14.36 -10.66
N ASP A 371 -22.09 13.43 -10.06
CA ASP A 371 -23.52 13.21 -10.35
C ASP A 371 -24.43 13.70 -9.19
N ALA A 372 -25.74 13.56 -9.39
CA ALA A 372 -26.73 13.94 -8.39
C ALA A 372 -26.62 13.14 -7.07
N VAL A 373 -26.14 11.89 -7.13
CA VAL A 373 -25.93 11.05 -5.94
C VAL A 373 -24.79 11.62 -5.10
N HIS A 374 -23.68 12.01 -5.73
CA HIS A 374 -22.56 12.67 -5.03
C HIS A 374 -23.01 13.97 -4.36
N CYS A 375 -23.77 14.82 -5.05
CA CYS A 375 -24.30 16.05 -4.46
C CYS A 375 -25.27 15.77 -3.30
N THR A 376 -26.04 14.69 -3.37
CA THR A 376 -26.92 14.24 -2.29
C THR A 376 -26.12 13.75 -1.08
N LEU A 377 -25.14 12.88 -1.31
CA LEU A 377 -24.24 12.34 -0.29
C LEU A 377 -23.38 13.42 0.36
N PHE A 378 -23.09 14.50 -0.35
CA PHE A 378 -22.44 15.68 0.22
C PHE A 378 -23.40 16.54 1.05
N GLY A 379 -24.55 16.91 0.47
CA GLY A 379 -25.49 17.85 1.08
C GLY A 379 -26.12 17.32 2.36
N ALA A 380 -26.47 16.03 2.41
CA ALA A 380 -27.16 15.42 3.55
C ALA A 380 -26.34 15.48 4.86
N PRO A 381 -25.11 14.94 4.93
CA PRO A 381 -24.29 15.05 6.13
C PRO A 381 -23.84 16.49 6.39
N LEU A 382 -23.53 17.29 5.35
CA LEU A 382 -23.11 18.68 5.54
C LEU A 382 -24.16 19.50 6.31
N VAL A 383 -25.41 19.49 5.85
CA VAL A 383 -26.48 20.28 6.49
C VAL A 383 -26.81 19.71 7.88
N SER A 384 -26.81 18.38 8.05
CA SER A 384 -26.98 17.75 9.37
C SER A 384 -25.90 18.19 10.37
N SER A 385 -24.64 18.22 9.94
CA SER A 385 -23.51 18.71 10.73
C SER A 385 -23.62 20.21 11.05
N LEU A 386 -24.06 21.04 10.09
CA LEU A 386 -24.32 22.46 10.34
C LEU A 386 -25.44 22.69 11.35
N VAL A 387 -26.49 21.85 11.35
CA VAL A 387 -27.56 21.90 12.36
C VAL A 387 -26.99 21.62 13.75
N ILE A 388 -26.12 20.60 13.89
CA ILE A 388 -25.43 20.33 15.16
C ILE A 388 -24.59 21.54 15.57
N ILE A 389 -23.76 22.09 14.70
CA ILE A 389 -22.92 23.26 15.01
C ILE A 389 -23.78 24.46 15.45
N ALA A 390 -24.92 24.68 14.80
CA ALA A 390 -25.82 25.78 15.12
C ALA A 390 -26.51 25.60 16.49
N THR A 391 -26.90 24.37 16.83
CA THR A 391 -27.66 24.03 18.06
C THR A 391 -26.78 23.70 19.26
N ALA A 392 -25.52 23.30 19.02
CA ALA A 392 -24.56 22.83 20.02
C ALA A 392 -23.37 23.80 20.20
N ARG A 393 -23.56 25.12 19.95
CA ARG A 393 -22.48 26.13 20.05
C ARG A 393 -21.77 26.03 21.41
N PRO A 394 -20.48 25.63 21.44
CA PRO A 394 -19.77 25.42 22.69
C PRO A 394 -19.37 26.75 23.33
N LYS A 395 -19.31 26.78 24.67
CA LYS A 395 -18.66 27.88 25.40
C LYS A 395 -17.14 27.73 25.24
N ALA A 396 -16.40 28.83 25.07
CA ALA A 396 -14.94 28.77 24.88
C ALA A 396 -14.20 28.00 26.02
N SER A 397 -14.77 27.99 27.24
CA SER A 397 -14.22 27.25 28.38
C SER A 397 -14.36 25.73 28.29
N SER A 398 -15.27 25.18 27.47
CA SER A 398 -15.48 23.73 27.32
C SER A 398 -14.56 23.08 26.29
N LEU A 399 -13.73 23.87 25.58
CA LEU A 399 -12.86 23.41 24.50
C LEU A 399 -11.38 23.26 24.90
N ARG A 400 -11.06 23.17 26.20
CA ARG A 400 -9.67 22.99 26.63
C ARG A 400 -9.16 21.61 26.21
N PRO A 401 -8.21 21.50 25.25
CA PRO A 401 -7.71 20.20 24.83
C PRO A 401 -6.92 19.58 25.98
N SER A 402 -7.22 18.33 26.34
CA SER A 402 -6.30 17.55 27.16
C SER A 402 -5.10 17.12 26.33
N SER A 403 -4.00 16.74 26.99
CA SER A 403 -2.79 16.22 26.35
C SER A 403 -3.05 15.06 25.37
N SER A 404 -4.04 14.21 25.65
CA SER A 404 -4.43 13.11 24.76
C SER A 404 -5.07 13.57 23.45
N HIS A 405 -5.82 14.68 23.45
CA HIS A 405 -6.42 15.24 22.24
C HIS A 405 -5.35 15.81 21.30
N ILE A 406 -4.31 16.43 21.85
CA ILE A 406 -3.21 17.00 21.06
C ILE A 406 -2.50 15.90 20.27
N LEU A 407 -2.24 14.75 20.90
CA LEU A 407 -1.55 13.63 20.23
C LEU A 407 -2.41 12.98 19.14
N LEU A 408 -3.72 12.86 19.36
CA LEU A 408 -4.64 12.37 18.33
C LEU A 408 -4.73 13.33 17.14
N ILE A 409 -4.73 14.64 17.39
CA ILE A 409 -4.70 15.66 16.33
C ILE A 409 -3.37 15.58 15.57
N LEU A 410 -2.24 15.47 16.26
CA LEU A 410 -0.93 15.32 15.62
C LEU A 410 -0.84 14.04 14.77
N HIS A 411 -1.41 12.93 15.25
CA HIS A 411 -1.48 11.69 14.48
C HIS A 411 -2.33 11.87 13.22
N ALA A 412 -3.51 12.49 13.32
CA ALA A 412 -4.34 12.77 12.15
C ALA A 412 -3.65 13.69 11.13
N LEU A 413 -2.92 14.70 11.60
CA LEU A 413 -2.14 15.61 10.75
C LEU A 413 -0.93 14.94 10.10
N ALA A 414 -0.43 13.83 10.66
CA ALA A 414 0.68 13.10 10.08
C ALA A 414 0.35 12.57 8.66
N PHE A 415 -0.89 12.17 8.42
CA PHE A 415 -1.37 11.75 7.10
C PHE A 415 -1.42 12.87 6.06
N ALA A 416 -1.28 14.14 6.47
CA ALA A 416 -1.17 15.27 5.54
C ALA A 416 0.28 15.55 5.11
N SER A 417 1.25 14.74 5.54
CA SER A 417 2.66 14.86 5.20
C SER A 417 3.19 13.56 4.62
N ASN A 418 3.73 13.63 3.39
CA ASN A 418 4.35 12.48 2.75
C ASN A 418 5.48 11.91 3.61
N SER A 419 6.33 12.77 4.19
CA SER A 419 7.41 12.34 5.07
C SER A 419 6.91 11.62 6.33
N PHE A 420 5.81 12.06 6.94
CA PHE A 420 5.29 11.38 8.13
C PHE A 420 4.53 10.11 7.79
N THR A 421 3.93 10.04 6.59
CA THR A 421 3.29 8.83 6.06
C THR A 421 4.33 7.76 5.72
N ILE A 422 5.47 8.16 5.16
CA ILE A 422 6.61 7.26 4.92
C ILE A 422 7.12 6.71 6.26
N TRP A 423 7.27 7.54 7.29
CA TRP A 423 7.78 7.15 8.61
C TRP A 423 6.68 6.87 9.65
N GLU A 424 5.51 6.41 9.20
CA GLU A 424 4.31 6.24 10.03
C GLU A 424 4.58 5.34 11.26
N ASP A 425 5.28 4.22 11.08
CA ASP A 425 5.68 3.28 12.14
C ASP A 425 6.45 3.95 13.29
N ARG A 426 7.37 4.85 12.95
CA ARG A 426 8.19 5.61 13.92
C ARG A 426 7.41 6.76 14.54
N ILE A 427 6.63 7.48 13.74
CA ILE A 427 5.86 8.64 14.22
C ILE A 427 4.77 8.18 15.19
N ILE A 428 4.05 7.10 14.87
CA ILE A 428 3.01 6.55 15.75
C ILE A 428 3.61 6.10 17.08
N THR A 429 4.72 5.34 17.06
CA THR A 429 5.37 4.89 18.29
C THR A 429 5.93 6.06 19.12
N TYR A 430 6.46 7.10 18.47
CA TYR A 430 6.87 8.34 19.14
C TYR A 430 5.70 9.08 19.80
N LEU A 431 4.58 9.24 19.09
CA LEU A 431 3.37 9.88 19.64
C LEU A 431 2.78 9.07 20.81
N LEU A 432 2.78 7.74 20.70
CA LEU A 432 2.33 6.84 21.77
C LEU A 432 3.19 6.98 23.03
N ILE A 433 4.53 6.95 22.91
CA ILE A 433 5.43 7.13 24.06
C ILE A 433 5.25 8.53 24.68
N SER A 434 5.09 9.55 23.84
CA SER A 434 4.86 10.93 24.29
C SER A 434 3.57 11.07 25.11
N SER A 435 2.55 10.24 24.85
CA SER A 435 1.29 10.21 25.61
C SER A 435 1.44 9.90 27.10
N VAL A 436 2.54 9.25 27.47
CA VAL A 436 2.80 8.81 28.85
C VAL A 436 3.37 9.93 29.73
N VAL A 437 3.96 10.97 29.13
CA VAL A 437 4.65 12.05 29.85
C VAL A 437 3.78 12.69 30.96
N PRO A 438 2.51 13.08 30.71
CA PRO A 438 1.65 13.64 31.76
C PRO A 438 1.42 12.66 32.92
N SER A 439 1.28 11.37 32.63
CA SER A 439 1.11 10.32 33.63
C SER A 439 2.37 10.16 34.49
N VAL A 440 3.55 10.22 33.90
CA VAL A 440 4.84 10.15 34.63
C VAL A 440 4.99 11.36 35.57
N LEU A 441 4.72 12.57 35.09
CA LEU A 441 4.78 13.79 35.90
C LEU A 441 3.79 13.75 37.09
N ALA A 442 2.57 13.26 36.84
CA ALA A 442 1.58 13.02 37.89
C ALA A 442 2.02 11.94 38.87
N GLY A 443 2.74 10.91 38.40
CA GLY A 443 3.31 9.85 39.21
C GLY A 443 4.29 10.39 40.25
N PHE A 444 5.23 11.25 39.85
CA PHE A 444 6.17 11.88 40.77
C PHE A 444 5.48 12.75 41.83
N SER A 445 4.40 13.43 41.43
CA SER A 445 3.62 14.31 42.30
C SER A 445 2.54 13.58 43.12
N ALA A 446 2.46 12.25 43.01
CA ALA A 446 1.39 11.48 43.67
C ALA A 446 1.54 11.51 45.21
N PRO A 447 0.41 11.68 45.94
CA PRO A 447 0.41 11.90 47.40
C PRO A 447 0.78 10.67 48.22
N THR A 448 0.63 9.45 47.68
CA THR A 448 0.97 8.21 48.38
C THR A 448 2.01 7.41 47.61
N ALA A 449 2.92 6.74 48.32
CA ALA A 449 3.96 5.90 47.73
C ALA A 449 3.35 4.80 46.85
N ARG A 450 2.26 4.17 47.31
CA ARG A 450 1.55 3.13 46.55
C ARG A 450 1.04 3.65 45.20
N LEU A 451 0.46 4.86 45.16
CA LEU A 451 -0.04 5.45 43.92
C LEU A 451 1.10 5.87 42.99
N ARG A 452 2.19 6.43 43.55
CA ARG A 452 3.42 6.77 42.82
C ARG A 452 4.00 5.55 42.10
N TYR A 453 4.26 4.47 42.83
CA TYR A 453 4.81 3.24 42.24
C TYR A 453 3.88 2.62 41.19
N ARG A 454 2.56 2.68 41.42
CA ARG A 454 1.59 2.16 40.47
C ARG A 454 1.57 2.96 39.16
N ILE A 455 1.53 4.30 39.24
CA ILE A 455 1.51 5.16 38.04
C ILE A 455 2.81 5.01 37.25
N LEU A 456 3.96 5.08 37.92
CA LEU A 456 5.26 4.94 37.26
C LEU A 456 5.47 3.53 36.71
N GLY A 457 5.04 2.50 37.44
CA GLY A 457 5.11 1.10 36.99
C GLY A 457 4.29 0.84 35.73
N PHE A 458 3.03 1.29 35.69
CA PHE A 458 2.21 1.15 34.48
C PHE A 458 2.71 2.02 33.32
N SER A 459 3.27 3.19 33.60
CA SER A 459 3.90 4.03 32.58
C SER A 459 5.12 3.36 31.96
N ALA A 460 5.95 2.70 32.77
CA ALA A 460 7.11 1.93 32.30
C ALA A 460 6.67 0.70 31.51
N LEU A 461 5.66 -0.04 31.98
CA LEU A 461 5.09 -1.19 31.26
C LEU A 461 4.54 -0.77 29.89
N PHE A 462 3.79 0.33 29.83
CA PHE A 462 3.28 0.85 28.57
C PHE A 462 4.41 1.22 27.61
N ALA A 463 5.43 1.95 28.09
CA ALA A 463 6.58 2.30 27.26
C ALA A 463 7.33 1.06 26.73
N PHE A 464 7.46 0.01 27.56
CA PHE A 464 8.02 -1.26 27.13
C PHE A 464 7.15 -1.92 26.05
N CYS A 465 5.83 -1.97 26.22
CA CYS A 465 4.92 -2.52 25.20
C CYS A 465 5.02 -1.74 23.88
N VAL A 466 5.09 -0.41 23.91
CA VAL A 466 5.26 0.39 22.67
C VAL A 466 6.60 0.10 21.99
N ARG A 467 7.67 -0.08 22.76
CA ARG A 467 8.98 -0.49 22.21
C ARG A 467 8.96 -1.92 21.65
N ALA A 468 8.25 -2.83 22.29
CA ALA A 468 8.07 -4.20 21.80
C ALA A 468 7.26 -4.23 20.49
N MET A 469 6.24 -3.38 20.35
CA MET A 469 5.50 -3.25 19.08
C MET A 469 6.41 -2.82 17.93
N ALA A 470 7.36 -1.92 18.17
CA ALA A 470 8.33 -1.47 17.17
C ALA A 470 9.31 -2.57 16.70
N ALA A 471 9.31 -3.75 17.33
CA ALA A 471 10.12 -4.88 16.89
C ALA A 471 9.50 -5.64 15.71
N SER A 472 8.22 -5.42 15.41
CA SER A 472 7.50 -6.02 14.30
C SER A 472 7.14 -4.94 13.28
N THR A 473 7.88 -4.88 12.17
CA THR A 473 7.77 -3.84 11.17
C THR A 473 7.73 -4.44 9.76
N VAL A 474 6.86 -3.86 8.93
CA VAL A 474 6.89 -3.99 7.47
C VAL A 474 7.42 -2.67 6.95
N CYS A 475 8.47 -2.71 6.14
CA CYS A 475 9.10 -1.51 5.61
C CYS A 475 8.44 -1.10 4.29
N ARG A 476 8.35 0.20 4.06
CA ARG A 476 8.11 0.76 2.73
C ARG A 476 9.44 0.96 2.02
N GLU A 477 9.42 1.00 0.69
CA GLU A 477 10.61 1.18 -0.15
C GLU A 477 11.37 2.46 0.21
N GLU A 478 10.66 3.55 0.50
CA GLU A 478 11.24 4.87 0.80
C GLU A 478 11.91 4.94 2.19
N GLN A 479 11.84 3.88 2.99
CA GLN A 479 12.44 3.80 4.33
C GLN A 479 13.85 3.17 4.35
N HIS A 480 14.31 2.62 3.22
CA HIS A 480 15.65 2.03 3.09
C HIS A 480 16.75 3.12 3.15
N PRO A 481 17.96 2.88 3.70
CA PRO A 481 18.46 1.67 4.39
C PRO A 481 18.10 1.60 5.88
N TYR A 482 17.25 2.48 6.38
CA TYR A 482 17.05 2.62 7.82
C TYR A 482 16.00 1.67 8.39
N CYS A 483 15.28 0.92 7.55
CA CYS A 483 14.24 -0.02 7.96
C CYS A 483 14.57 -1.42 7.44
N HIS A 484 14.42 -2.42 8.31
CA HIS A 484 14.50 -3.83 7.95
C HIS A 484 13.21 -4.54 8.32
N VAL A 485 12.67 -5.35 7.40
CA VAL A 485 11.44 -6.10 7.60
C VAL A 485 11.67 -7.15 8.69
N THR A 486 10.81 -7.14 9.71
CA THR A 486 10.82 -8.13 10.80
C THR A 486 9.48 -8.83 10.97
N PHE A 487 8.43 -8.33 10.29
CA PHE A 487 7.09 -8.91 10.32
C PHE A 487 6.99 -10.21 9.53
N PHE A 488 7.76 -10.35 8.45
CA PHE A 488 7.80 -11.55 7.59
C PHE A 488 9.04 -12.40 7.85
N ALA A 489 9.03 -13.65 7.37
CA ALA A 489 10.18 -14.56 7.49
C ALA A 489 11.45 -14.02 6.80
N SER A 490 11.28 -13.29 5.69
CA SER A 490 12.33 -12.50 5.04
C SER A 490 11.73 -11.28 4.33
N SER A 491 12.56 -10.40 3.77
CA SER A 491 12.14 -9.31 2.89
C SER A 491 11.52 -9.78 1.56
N SER A 492 11.69 -11.06 1.22
CA SER A 492 11.30 -11.67 -0.07
C SER A 492 10.22 -12.76 0.04
N LEU A 493 9.85 -13.16 1.25
CA LEU A 493 8.84 -14.20 1.48
C LEU A 493 7.76 -13.64 2.40
N PRO A 494 6.52 -13.42 1.91
CA PRO A 494 5.41 -12.91 2.72
C PRO A 494 4.83 -14.00 3.64
N GLU A 495 5.69 -14.80 4.27
CA GLU A 495 5.31 -15.82 5.22
C GLU A 495 5.37 -15.29 6.66
N PRO A 496 4.40 -15.65 7.51
CA PRO A 496 4.45 -15.29 8.92
C PRO A 496 5.63 -16.00 9.62
N PRO A 497 6.44 -15.29 10.42
CA PRO A 497 7.54 -15.88 11.15
C PRO A 497 7.08 -17.03 12.05
N LEU A 498 7.89 -18.08 12.16
CA LEU A 498 7.55 -19.27 12.95
C LEU A 498 7.14 -18.93 14.41
N LEU A 499 7.81 -17.96 15.03
CA LEU A 499 7.47 -17.50 16.38
C LEU A 499 6.05 -16.93 16.46
N VAL A 500 5.61 -16.18 15.44
CA VAL A 500 4.26 -15.59 15.38
C VAL A 500 3.22 -16.69 15.24
N LEU A 501 3.45 -17.67 14.36
CA LEU A 501 2.57 -18.83 14.20
C LEU A 501 2.42 -19.62 15.50
N LEU A 502 3.53 -19.91 16.18
CA LEU A 502 3.53 -20.63 17.45
C LEU A 502 2.79 -19.88 18.56
N LEU A 503 2.88 -18.54 18.57
CA LEU A 503 2.25 -17.71 19.60
C LEU A 503 0.83 -17.28 19.25
N ALA A 504 0.36 -17.44 18.00
CA ALA A 504 -0.94 -16.94 17.55
C ALA A 504 -2.12 -17.52 18.37
N VAL A 505 -2.20 -18.85 18.50
CA VAL A 505 -3.28 -19.51 19.24
C VAL A 505 -3.19 -19.28 20.75
N PRO A 506 -2.03 -19.43 21.42
CA PRO A 506 -1.89 -19.06 22.83
C PRO A 506 -2.27 -17.61 23.11
N THR A 507 -1.90 -16.68 22.24
CA THR A 507 -2.23 -15.26 22.38
C THR A 507 -3.72 -15.00 22.18
N ALA A 508 -4.34 -15.62 21.17
CA ALA A 508 -5.77 -15.52 20.90
C ALA A 508 -6.64 -15.94 22.10
N LEU A 509 -6.21 -16.96 22.84
CA LEU A 509 -6.90 -17.46 24.05
C LEU A 509 -6.50 -16.70 25.31
N GLY A 510 -5.22 -16.38 25.47
CA GLY A 510 -4.66 -15.77 26.68
C GLY A 510 -5.01 -14.29 26.83
N LEU A 511 -5.03 -13.53 25.73
CA LEU A 511 -5.26 -12.09 25.78
C LEU A 511 -6.66 -11.72 26.33
N PRO A 512 -7.77 -12.34 25.87
CA PRO A 512 -9.10 -12.09 26.45
C PRO A 512 -9.18 -12.44 27.95
N PHE A 513 -8.52 -13.52 28.37
CA PHE A 513 -8.44 -13.93 29.77
C PHE A 513 -7.71 -12.89 30.62
N ILE A 514 -6.55 -12.41 30.16
CA ILE A 514 -5.77 -11.37 30.85
C ILE A 514 -6.59 -10.09 30.97
N ILE A 515 -7.23 -9.65 29.89
CA ILE A 515 -8.11 -8.46 29.90
C ILE A 515 -9.22 -8.61 30.93
N ARG A 516 -9.91 -9.76 30.95
CA ARG A 516 -10.96 -10.05 31.93
C ARG A 516 -10.43 -10.01 33.36
N ARG A 517 -9.25 -10.60 33.61
CA ARG A 517 -8.60 -10.62 34.93
C ARG A 517 -8.28 -9.21 35.43
N PHE A 518 -7.83 -8.32 34.55
CA PHE A 518 -7.62 -6.91 34.88
C PHE A 518 -8.93 -6.18 35.19
N LEU A 519 -9.96 -6.38 34.37
CA LEU A 519 -11.27 -5.73 34.57
C LEU A 519 -12.01 -6.21 35.83
N GLN A 520 -11.75 -7.43 36.29
CA GLN A 520 -12.27 -7.95 37.56
C GLN A 520 -11.84 -7.13 38.78
N VAL A 521 -10.67 -6.48 38.73
CA VAL A 521 -10.17 -5.63 39.82
C VAL A 521 -11.11 -4.46 40.08
N SER A 522 -11.70 -3.90 39.02
CA SER A 522 -12.69 -2.81 39.09
C SER A 522 -14.14 -3.29 38.99
N LYS A 523 -14.35 -4.62 38.95
CA LYS A 523 -15.65 -5.27 38.66
C LYS A 523 -16.27 -4.84 37.32
N SER A 524 -15.45 -4.42 36.37
CA SER A 524 -15.88 -3.94 35.05
C SER A 524 -15.96 -5.06 34.01
N ASP A 525 -15.85 -6.31 34.45
CA ASP A 525 -16.10 -7.51 33.67
C ASP A 525 -17.58 -7.96 33.69
N ASN A 526 -18.47 -7.09 34.20
CA ASN A 526 -19.93 -7.31 34.24
C ASN A 526 -20.63 -6.61 33.05
N GLY A 527 -21.91 -6.91 32.84
CA GLY A 527 -22.69 -6.33 31.74
C GLY A 527 -22.19 -6.87 30.39
N VAL A 528 -21.91 -5.98 29.43
CA VAL A 528 -21.40 -6.36 28.09
C VAL A 528 -20.15 -7.22 28.14
N ALA A 529 -19.22 -6.88 29.04
CA ALA A 529 -17.93 -7.54 29.14
C ALA A 529 -18.03 -9.03 29.51
N GLU A 530 -19.12 -9.44 30.18
CA GLU A 530 -19.37 -10.82 30.57
C GLU A 530 -19.61 -11.73 29.36
N ILE A 531 -20.08 -11.17 28.25
CA ILE A 531 -20.31 -11.88 26.99
C ILE A 531 -19.13 -11.64 26.04
N VAL A 532 -18.70 -10.38 25.89
CA VAL A 532 -17.68 -10.01 24.90
C VAL A 532 -16.33 -10.66 25.18
N LEU A 533 -15.86 -10.66 26.43
CA LEU A 533 -14.51 -11.12 26.76
C LEU A 533 -14.35 -12.65 26.74
N PRO A 534 -15.28 -13.47 27.27
CA PRO A 534 -15.12 -14.91 27.22
C PRO A 534 -15.68 -15.58 25.96
N LEU A 535 -16.52 -14.90 25.16
CA LEU A 535 -17.15 -15.51 23.98
C LEU A 535 -16.75 -14.82 22.67
N LEU A 536 -17.09 -13.54 22.48
CA LEU A 536 -16.85 -12.87 21.19
C LEU A 536 -15.36 -12.75 20.88
N LEU A 537 -14.59 -12.17 21.81
CA LEU A 537 -13.19 -11.82 21.57
C LEU A 537 -12.31 -13.05 21.30
N PRO A 538 -12.43 -14.17 22.03
CA PRO A 538 -11.70 -15.40 21.70
C PRO A 538 -12.08 -15.97 20.33
N VAL A 539 -13.37 -15.96 19.96
CA VAL A 539 -13.81 -16.45 18.64
C VAL A 539 -13.19 -15.62 17.52
N VAL A 540 -13.24 -14.30 17.62
CA VAL A 540 -12.66 -13.38 16.62
C VAL A 540 -11.14 -13.55 16.53
N PHE A 541 -10.45 -13.65 17.66
CA PHE A 541 -9.00 -13.86 17.66
C PHE A 541 -8.59 -15.24 17.13
N LEU A 542 -9.36 -16.30 17.44
CA LEU A 542 -9.12 -17.64 16.88
C LEU A 542 -9.37 -17.68 15.38
N GLN A 543 -10.39 -16.98 14.88
CA GLN A 543 -10.60 -16.81 13.43
C GLN A 543 -9.42 -16.12 12.76
N GLY A 544 -8.87 -15.07 13.39
CA GLY A 544 -7.66 -14.40 12.92
C GLY A 544 -6.43 -15.32 12.93
N ALA A 545 -6.21 -16.07 14.01
CA ALA A 545 -5.12 -17.04 14.09
C ALA A 545 -5.26 -18.14 13.04
N ALA A 546 -6.47 -18.68 12.85
CA ALA A 546 -6.75 -19.70 11.85
C ALA A 546 -6.57 -19.19 10.41
N HIS A 547 -6.91 -17.93 10.15
CA HIS A 547 -6.65 -17.28 8.87
C HIS A 547 -5.15 -17.27 8.53
N TRP A 548 -4.30 -16.80 9.46
CA TRP A 548 -2.85 -16.75 9.24
C TRP A 548 -2.18 -18.13 9.17
N ILE A 549 -2.70 -19.11 9.92
CA ILE A 549 -2.24 -20.50 9.79
C ILE A 549 -2.62 -21.07 8.42
N ALA A 550 -3.83 -20.80 7.93
CA ALA A 550 -4.26 -21.23 6.61
C ALA A 550 -3.45 -20.57 5.48
N GLU A 551 -3.09 -19.28 5.64
CA GLU A 551 -2.16 -18.59 4.73
C GLU A 551 -0.82 -19.32 4.66
N TRP A 552 -0.23 -19.60 5.82
CA TRP A 552 1.04 -20.31 5.88
C TRP A 552 0.97 -21.72 5.28
N LEU A 553 -0.10 -22.47 5.55
CA LEU A 553 -0.31 -23.80 4.95
C LEU A 553 -0.41 -23.75 3.41
N ASP A 554 -0.96 -22.66 2.88
CA ASP A 554 -1.12 -22.41 1.44
C ASP A 554 0.24 -22.04 0.82
N THR A 555 0.91 -21.02 1.37
CA THR A 555 2.18 -20.50 0.85
C THR A 555 3.34 -21.49 0.98
N ALA A 556 3.42 -22.24 2.09
CA ALA A 556 4.45 -23.26 2.28
C ALA A 556 4.10 -24.61 1.63
N GLU A 557 3.02 -24.67 0.84
CA GLU A 557 2.53 -25.85 0.13
C GLU A 557 2.40 -27.13 0.97
N VAL A 558 2.16 -27.00 2.28
CA VAL A 558 2.22 -28.11 3.26
C VAL A 558 1.25 -29.25 2.92
N LEU A 559 0.09 -28.90 2.35
CA LEU A 559 -0.97 -29.86 1.98
C LEU A 559 -0.97 -30.19 0.48
N GLY A 560 -0.12 -29.54 -0.32
CA GLY A 560 -0.08 -29.64 -1.78
C GLY A 560 -1.13 -28.79 -2.51
N PRO A 561 -0.99 -28.63 -3.84
CA PRO A 561 -1.73 -27.66 -4.65
C PRO A 561 -3.24 -27.92 -4.74
N GLU A 562 -3.69 -29.16 -4.53
CA GLU A 562 -5.12 -29.52 -4.58
C GLU A 562 -5.96 -28.85 -3.48
N TRP A 563 -5.31 -28.40 -2.40
CA TRP A 563 -5.95 -27.74 -1.27
C TRP A 563 -6.03 -26.21 -1.41
N HIS A 564 -5.40 -25.62 -2.44
CA HIS A 564 -5.30 -24.16 -2.60
C HIS A 564 -6.67 -23.47 -2.53
N TRP A 565 -7.65 -23.98 -3.28
CA TRP A 565 -9.00 -23.39 -3.30
C TRP A 565 -9.71 -23.51 -1.94
N VAL A 566 -9.50 -24.62 -1.21
CA VAL A 566 -10.09 -24.85 0.11
C VAL A 566 -9.50 -23.89 1.13
N LEU A 567 -8.16 -23.78 1.16
CA LEU A 567 -7.44 -22.88 2.06
C LEU A 567 -7.81 -21.43 1.77
N ARG A 568 -7.85 -21.02 0.50
CA ARG A 568 -8.27 -19.69 0.06
C ARG A 568 -9.70 -19.34 0.44
N THR A 569 -10.63 -20.26 0.21
CA THR A 569 -12.04 -20.04 0.58
C THR A 569 -12.20 -20.00 2.10
N GLY A 570 -11.54 -20.92 2.81
CA GLY A 570 -11.55 -21.01 4.26
C GLY A 570 -11.03 -19.74 4.93
N ARG A 571 -9.85 -19.24 4.52
CA ARG A 571 -9.26 -18.01 5.08
C ARG A 571 -10.15 -16.79 4.83
N THR A 572 -10.81 -16.72 3.67
CA THR A 572 -11.75 -15.64 3.32
C THR A 572 -12.99 -15.67 4.21
N LEU A 573 -13.58 -16.85 4.42
CA LEU A 573 -14.73 -17.03 5.30
C LEU A 573 -14.40 -16.73 6.76
N MET A 574 -13.19 -17.08 7.23
CA MET A 574 -12.72 -16.74 8.57
C MET A 574 -12.59 -15.22 8.76
N ALA A 575 -12.01 -14.51 7.78
CA ALA A 575 -11.87 -13.06 7.82
C ALA A 575 -13.24 -12.36 7.80
N GLN A 576 -14.14 -12.76 6.89
CA GLN A 576 -15.51 -12.26 6.82
C GLN A 576 -16.28 -12.57 8.11
N GLY A 577 -16.12 -13.76 8.66
CA GLY A 577 -16.70 -14.18 9.93
C GLY A 577 -16.23 -13.32 11.10
N ALA A 578 -14.92 -13.03 11.17
CA ALA A 578 -14.35 -12.17 12.21
C ALA A 578 -14.90 -10.73 12.14
N MET A 579 -14.94 -10.14 10.95
CA MET A 579 -15.51 -8.81 10.74
C MET A 579 -17.02 -8.78 11.02
N GLY A 580 -17.76 -9.72 10.42
CA GLY A 580 -19.21 -9.82 10.56
C GLY A 580 -19.65 -10.05 12.01
N SER A 581 -18.94 -10.92 12.72
CA SER A 581 -19.17 -11.15 14.15
C SER A 581 -18.92 -9.89 14.95
N THR A 582 -17.82 -9.19 14.72
CA THR A 582 -17.50 -7.95 15.46
C THR A 582 -18.54 -6.85 15.22
N VAL A 583 -18.96 -6.64 13.98
CA VAL A 583 -19.93 -5.59 13.62
C VAL A 583 -21.33 -5.93 14.12
N LEU A 584 -21.87 -7.09 13.74
CA LEU A 584 -23.26 -7.44 14.04
C LEU A 584 -23.46 -7.75 15.53
N PHE A 585 -22.58 -8.55 16.11
CA PHE A 585 -22.67 -8.90 17.53
C PHE A 585 -22.31 -7.71 18.40
N GLY A 586 -21.28 -6.92 18.05
CA GLY A 586 -20.89 -5.72 18.79
C GLY A 586 -22.01 -4.69 18.85
N LEU A 587 -22.66 -4.40 17.71
CA LEU A 587 -23.80 -3.48 17.66
C LEU A 587 -25.02 -4.01 18.42
N PHE A 588 -25.32 -5.31 18.29
CA PHE A 588 -26.43 -5.95 19.01
C PHE A 588 -26.23 -5.91 20.53
N VAL A 589 -25.03 -6.28 20.99
CA VAL A 589 -24.72 -6.31 22.42
C VAL A 589 -24.70 -4.90 23.00
N TRP A 590 -24.13 -3.91 22.29
CA TRP A 590 -24.16 -2.51 22.72
C TRP A 590 -25.58 -1.95 22.81
N TRP A 591 -26.46 -2.34 21.88
CA TRP A 591 -27.87 -1.96 21.90
C TRP A 591 -28.61 -2.53 23.12
N TYR A 592 -28.37 -3.81 23.44
CA TYR A 592 -29.07 -4.52 24.51
C TYR A 592 -28.53 -4.20 25.92
N HIS A 593 -27.21 -4.03 26.03
CA HIS A 593 -26.52 -3.61 27.24
C HIS A 593 -25.50 -2.52 26.86
N PRO A 594 -25.73 -1.23 27.14
CA PRO A 594 -24.79 -0.19 26.69
C PRO A 594 -23.57 -0.02 27.59
N LEU A 595 -23.56 -0.62 28.79
CA LEU A 595 -22.55 -0.35 29.82
C LEU A 595 -22.03 -1.65 30.45
N CYS A 596 -20.75 -1.65 30.82
CA CYS A 596 -20.14 -2.69 31.65
C CYS A 596 -20.46 -2.49 33.15
N LEU A 597 -21.75 -2.27 33.44
CA LEU A 597 -22.27 -2.05 34.78
C LEU A 597 -23.37 -3.07 35.07
N SER A 598 -23.40 -3.55 36.32
CA SER A 598 -24.49 -4.38 36.82
C SER A 598 -25.13 -3.69 38.00
N VAL A 599 -26.46 -3.53 37.96
CA VAL A 599 -27.26 -2.90 39.02
C VAL A 599 -28.19 -3.95 39.62
N SER A 600 -28.03 -4.22 40.91
CA SER A 600 -28.90 -5.14 41.65
C SER A 600 -29.52 -4.41 42.84
N ALA A 601 -30.84 -4.45 42.97
CA ALA A 601 -31.56 -3.91 44.12
C ALA A 601 -32.09 -5.06 44.98
N LYS A 602 -31.61 -5.15 46.23
CA LYS A 602 -32.10 -6.12 47.22
C LYS A 602 -32.91 -5.38 48.28
N LYS A 603 -34.17 -5.79 48.49
CA LYS A 603 -34.97 -5.34 49.63
C LYS A 603 -34.53 -6.12 50.87
N GLN A 604 -33.97 -5.43 51.84
CA GLN A 604 -33.56 -6.02 53.12
C GLN A 604 -34.66 -5.71 54.15
N ALA A 605 -35.21 -6.76 54.77
CA ALA A 605 -36.10 -6.61 55.92
C ALA A 605 -35.27 -6.04 57.07
N GLY A 606 -35.68 -4.91 57.64
CA GLY A 606 -35.03 -4.33 58.82
C GLY A 606 -35.17 -5.29 59.99
N ALA A 607 -34.08 -5.49 60.75
CA ALA A 607 -34.14 -6.26 61.99
C ALA A 607 -35.14 -5.60 62.96
N ASP A 608 -35.96 -6.43 63.58
CA ASP A 608 -37.04 -6.05 64.49
C ASP A 608 -36.59 -5.01 65.51
N SER A 609 -37.17 -3.81 65.42
CA SER A 609 -37.30 -2.92 66.57
C SER A 609 -38.63 -3.28 67.20
N ALA A 610 -38.63 -3.77 68.43
CA ALA A 610 -39.85 -4.08 69.17
C ALA A 610 -40.79 -2.85 69.14
N GLY A 611 -41.93 -2.99 68.42
CA GLY A 611 -43.02 -2.01 68.40
C GLY A 611 -42.89 -0.84 67.41
N GLY A 612 -42.97 -1.10 66.10
CA GLY A 612 -43.19 -0.08 65.08
C GLY A 612 -42.96 -0.59 63.66
N GLU A 613 -43.81 -0.21 62.70
CA GLU A 613 -43.85 -0.69 61.30
C GLU A 613 -42.48 -1.02 60.67
N ALA A 614 -42.36 -2.22 60.11
CA ALA A 614 -41.16 -2.71 59.43
C ALA A 614 -40.82 -1.84 58.20
N LYS A 615 -39.88 -0.90 58.35
CA LYS A 615 -39.33 -0.15 57.22
C LYS A 615 -38.43 -1.07 56.39
N THR A 616 -38.90 -1.45 55.21
CA THR A 616 -38.09 -2.13 54.20
C THR A 616 -37.05 -1.15 53.64
N LYS A 617 -35.76 -1.42 53.84
CA LYS A 617 -34.68 -0.66 53.21
C LYS A 617 -34.30 -1.34 51.91
N THR A 618 -34.36 -0.59 50.80
CA THR A 618 -33.88 -1.08 49.50
C THR A 618 -32.39 -0.74 49.40
N GLN A 619 -31.54 -1.76 49.35
CA GLN A 619 -30.12 -1.62 49.10
C GLN A 619 -29.85 -1.81 47.60
N VAL A 620 -29.27 -0.80 46.94
CA VAL A 620 -28.88 -0.86 45.54
C VAL A 620 -27.37 -1.04 45.45
N THR A 621 -26.92 -2.12 44.82
CA THR A 621 -25.51 -2.43 44.56
C THR A 621 -25.22 -2.19 43.09
N ILE A 622 -24.23 -1.35 42.80
CA ILE A 622 -23.76 -1.05 41.43
C ILE A 622 -22.33 -1.59 41.30
N LEU A 623 -22.14 -2.59 40.45
CA LEU A 623 -20.84 -3.18 40.13
C LEU A 623 -20.29 -2.58 38.82
N GLY A 624 -18.97 -2.44 38.72
CA GLY A 624 -18.28 -1.92 37.53
C GLY A 624 -18.01 -0.41 37.53
N PHE A 625 -18.53 0.32 38.52
CA PHE A 625 -18.37 1.78 38.64
C PHE A 625 -16.91 2.22 38.79
N GLY A 626 -16.04 1.37 39.36
CA GLY A 626 -14.62 1.68 39.60
C GLY A 626 -13.78 1.96 38.33
N ASN A 627 -14.25 1.50 37.15
CA ASN A 627 -13.65 1.83 35.85
C ASN A 627 -14.52 2.75 34.99
N ALA A 628 -15.67 3.22 35.50
CA ALA A 628 -16.47 4.22 34.79
C ALA A 628 -15.65 5.51 34.53
N PHE A 629 -14.63 5.77 35.36
CA PHE A 629 -13.67 6.87 35.19
C PHE A 629 -12.49 6.56 34.23
N GLY A 630 -12.26 5.30 33.87
CA GLY A 630 -11.35 4.90 32.79
C GLY A 630 -11.95 5.16 31.40
N ALA A 631 -13.27 5.25 31.31
CA ALA A 631 -14.01 5.79 30.16
C ALA A 631 -13.95 7.34 30.13
N ARG A 632 -12.76 7.93 30.31
CA ARG A 632 -12.55 9.36 30.10
C ARG A 632 -12.75 9.80 28.64
N THR A 633 -13.07 8.87 27.75
CA THR A 633 -13.49 9.10 26.37
C THR A 633 -14.83 8.40 26.13
N SER A 634 -15.94 8.95 26.62
CA SER A 634 -17.21 9.06 25.87
C SER A 634 -18.43 9.46 26.71
N SER A 635 -18.44 9.29 28.03
CA SER A 635 -19.70 9.48 28.77
C SER A 635 -19.52 9.49 30.29
N CYS A 636 -19.26 10.65 30.89
CA CYS A 636 -19.85 11.07 32.17
C CYS A 636 -19.29 12.43 32.61
N GLY A 637 -19.92 13.50 32.13
CA GLY A 637 -20.12 14.71 32.89
C GLY A 637 -21.53 14.68 33.48
N ALA A 638 -21.80 13.84 34.47
CA ALA A 638 -23.03 13.85 35.27
C ALA A 638 -22.64 13.31 36.65
N GLY A 639 -22.76 14.08 37.72
CA GLY A 639 -24.08 14.33 38.29
C GLY A 639 -24.44 13.30 39.38
N TYR A 640 -23.49 12.81 40.18
CA TYR A 640 -23.81 12.19 41.46
C TYR A 640 -22.97 12.80 42.57
N SER A 641 -23.60 13.71 43.32
CA SER A 641 -23.21 14.04 44.68
C SER A 641 -23.49 12.83 45.58
N ALA A 642 -22.71 11.77 45.45
CA ALA A 642 -22.59 10.79 46.51
C ALA A 642 -21.29 11.12 47.25
N SER A 643 -21.44 11.75 48.40
CA SER A 643 -20.39 11.88 49.40
C SER A 643 -19.90 10.48 49.78
N CYS A 644 -18.86 10.01 49.09
CA CYS A 644 -18.04 8.90 49.54
C CYS A 644 -16.68 9.50 49.89
N THR A 645 -16.54 9.81 51.18
CA THR A 645 -15.25 10.00 51.85
C THR A 645 -14.35 8.77 51.65
N PRO A 646 -13.01 8.97 51.64
CA PRO A 646 -12.03 8.00 51.15
C PRO A 646 -12.05 6.62 51.82
#